data_AF-A0A1J4ZW22-F1
#
_entry.id   AF-A0A1J4ZW22-F1
#
_cell.length_a   1.000
_cell.length_b   1.000
_cell.length_c   1.000
_cell.angle_alpha   90.00
_cell.angle_beta   90.00
_cell.angle_gamma   90.00
#
_symmetry.space_group_name_H-M   'P 1'
#
loop_
_entity.id
_entity.type
_entity.pdbx_description
1 polymer ?
#
loop_
_entity_poly.entity_id
_entity_poly.type
_entity_poly.pdbx_seq_one_letter_code
_entity_poly.pdbx_strand_id
1 'polypeptide(L)'
;MPRPLNDSVYLYGLHDRGGEATMQGLKTPTSGWVLATEGVGSERNNLSGADYSDLAGRGLGVIVRLNAGYAGVGALPYATRYADFAVRCANFVQASRGAHIWIVGNEPNHPIEWPGAQWNWDVSPPRPVTEATRGEPILPNRYVDCYRKVRNAIHALPGHGDDQVLVAGPAPWNNLLRYPGNETGDWVVYLRDVLTGLVGPDRVECDGIALHTYTHGAHPTLITSAEKLTAAGFTGRHWHFRAYQDFMAVIPEKMQELPVYITETDQGDIPWQNDKTGWVQAAYSEIDRWNKIQAQKIRCLILYRWPQVPGDRWGIAGKEGVVEDFKHAITHDYRWDFDGPPPPDGLLARVEELERQTKSLLPAIQDTQALDGEVTRLKGTVDALAAAVRQLAVTDLANALAELEAEVQRLKAEIPRPPEPEAPQPPMSDLRGQLPTISGQSYPERVETAIRRVIVHHTVTRADITPQRLAQVQVNGGRPGITYHFLISGDGAIYWTQPFDSAVAQTFVPAANADGVAVALAGNFTDAPPPPVQLDTAAALIAWLVSRFKLSIADVYGRCELENVASPGKQWLAGANFRATLLEAVRDLLEASDPLRLIEKLRRQVLGLQAQVADLTDQVQTRDATIANQRAEIADLLRKLQECQSGQVIVTKPEIVDLVDSLEKHPTQTYPNRTKPITRLVIHHAASSNQTTVQTIAHYHVHTNGWAGIGYHYVVAQDGAIYQSQRDETKSNHAGGEPNNFSLGICLIGRFTKTNQDGSPREPQDQVPTPAQMTSVSHLAAWLMQKYKIVIEEVMGHRDVWPKGTVCPGDQWLVDATWKNTLRQRVKDRLAGHTGEGGPRMDHYLLLWDHGGEEWARADWPNVQKYIAHFRPTVGFAAGDALAARHVTIVGGDAGVTGVDEARLRAAGIDVHRMAGANEAETRAMLDNLVARNTLWPGAAPWQPRSAPVASAPPPAEPAAAPFVDPWDMPADGPVAILPTRGVAPDAPSAATRIKVRPYFDPVVSDK
;
A
#
# COMPACT_ATOMS: atom_id res chain seq x y z
N MET A 1 8.50 6.10 25.62
CA MET A 1 7.45 5.62 24.70
C MET A 1 7.61 4.12 24.56
N PRO A 2 6.55 3.31 24.64
CA PRO A 2 6.63 1.89 24.30
C PRO A 2 7.18 1.73 22.88
N ARG A 3 8.13 0.81 22.69
CA ARG A 3 8.78 0.57 21.39
C ARG A 3 7.90 -0.42 20.62
N PRO A 4 7.54 -0.16 19.34
CA PRO A 4 6.66 -1.03 18.60
C PRO A 4 7.32 -2.39 18.32
N LEU A 5 6.56 -3.48 18.49
CA LEU A 5 6.97 -4.87 18.29
C LEU A 5 7.42 -5.20 16.85
N ASN A 6 7.17 -4.30 15.88
CA ASN A 6 7.40 -4.50 14.44
C ASN A 6 6.86 -5.85 13.95
N ASP A 7 5.58 -6.09 14.22
CA ASP A 7 4.87 -7.32 13.86
C ASP A 7 4.53 -7.30 12.35
N SER A 8 5.10 -8.23 11.59
CA SER A 8 4.85 -8.32 10.15
C SER A 8 3.51 -8.99 9.90
N VAL A 9 2.57 -8.32 9.20
CA VAL A 9 1.24 -8.88 8.87
C VAL A 9 1.28 -10.07 7.91
N TYR A 10 2.42 -10.32 7.28
CA TYR A 10 2.59 -11.38 6.29
C TYR A 10 3.15 -12.65 6.91
N LEU A 11 2.86 -13.80 6.29
CA LEU A 11 3.34 -15.10 6.78
C LEU A 11 4.81 -15.39 6.48
N TYR A 12 5.37 -14.77 5.44
CA TYR A 12 6.66 -15.14 4.86
C TYR A 12 7.83 -14.94 5.81
N GLY A 13 8.78 -15.86 5.86
CA GLY A 13 9.98 -15.66 6.63
C GLY A 13 11.12 -16.63 6.33
N LEU A 14 12.33 -16.19 6.66
CA LEU A 14 13.55 -16.97 6.48
C LEU A 14 14.30 -17.07 7.81
N HIS A 15 14.84 -18.27 8.05
CA HIS A 15 15.70 -18.52 9.18
C HIS A 15 17.14 -18.05 8.89
N ASP A 16 17.73 -17.32 9.83
CA ASP A 16 19.00 -16.60 9.77
C ASP A 16 19.06 -15.47 8.73
N ARG A 17 20.09 -14.62 8.90
CA ARG A 17 20.33 -13.48 8.04
C ARG A 17 20.89 -13.83 6.66
N GLY A 18 20.68 -12.93 5.70
CA GLY A 18 21.30 -12.92 4.38
C GLY A 18 20.32 -13.16 3.23
N GLY A 19 19.10 -13.65 3.53
CA GLY A 19 18.06 -13.96 2.54
C GLY A 19 17.03 -12.87 2.37
N GLU A 20 17.12 -11.80 3.13
CA GLU A 20 16.09 -10.76 3.22
C GLU A 20 15.86 -10.06 1.89
N ALA A 21 16.89 -9.97 1.05
CA ALA A 21 16.78 -9.43 -0.30
C ALA A 21 15.81 -10.23 -1.19
N THR A 22 15.58 -11.52 -0.91
CA THR A 22 14.57 -12.32 -1.64
C THR A 22 13.15 -11.89 -1.32
N MET A 23 12.95 -11.22 -0.19
CA MET A 23 11.68 -10.60 0.21
C MET A 23 11.59 -9.13 -0.24
N GLN A 24 12.62 -8.59 -0.91
CA GLN A 24 12.69 -7.21 -1.38
C GLN A 24 12.36 -7.10 -2.87
N GLY A 25 11.52 -6.12 -3.26
CA GLY A 25 11.38 -5.69 -4.66
C GLY A 25 10.18 -6.20 -5.46
N LEU A 26 9.18 -6.85 -4.84
CA LEU A 26 7.99 -7.37 -5.55
C LEU A 26 6.67 -6.62 -5.28
N LYS A 27 6.66 -5.63 -4.36
CA LYS A 27 5.68 -4.57 -4.04
C LYS A 27 6.24 -3.89 -2.76
N THR A 28 6.37 -2.56 -2.68
CA THR A 28 7.15 -1.79 -1.65
C THR A 28 6.65 -1.91 -0.18
N PRO A 29 7.46 -1.54 0.86
CA PRO A 29 8.71 -2.13 1.32
C PRO A 29 8.48 -3.27 2.35
N THR A 30 9.15 -4.41 2.12
CA THR A 30 9.46 -5.53 3.04
C THR A 30 8.69 -5.68 4.35
N SER A 31 7.79 -6.65 4.37
CA SER A 31 7.03 -7.06 5.54
C SER A 31 6.96 -8.58 5.53
N GLY A 32 8.02 -9.19 6.04
CA GLY A 32 8.16 -10.62 6.27
C GLY A 32 8.97 -10.82 7.56
N TRP A 33 9.32 -12.05 7.88
CA TRP A 33 9.95 -12.43 9.13
C TRP A 33 11.39 -12.88 8.92
N VAL A 34 12.28 -12.47 9.82
CA VAL A 34 13.62 -13.03 9.95
C VAL A 34 13.76 -13.57 11.37
N LEU A 35 14.12 -14.84 11.48
CA LEU A 35 14.53 -15.42 12.74
C LEU A 35 16.04 -15.42 12.84
N ALA A 36 16.61 -14.82 13.89
CA ALA A 36 18.03 -14.94 14.21
C ALA A 36 18.21 -15.86 15.42
N THR A 37 19.27 -16.67 15.43
CA THR A 37 19.56 -17.54 16.57
C THR A 37 20.89 -17.17 17.22
N GLU A 38 20.86 -16.99 18.54
CA GLU A 38 21.97 -16.46 19.32
C GLU A 38 22.39 -17.43 20.43
N GLY A 39 23.68 -17.78 20.43
CA GLY A 39 24.31 -18.50 21.54
C GLY A 39 24.75 -17.52 22.63
N VAL A 40 23.82 -17.12 23.50
CA VAL A 40 24.08 -16.08 24.51
C VAL A 40 24.92 -16.54 25.69
N GLY A 41 25.06 -17.85 25.92
CA GLY A 41 25.76 -18.39 27.09
C GLY A 41 24.99 -18.24 28.39
N SER A 42 25.63 -18.51 29.53
CA SER A 42 25.03 -18.42 30.86
C SER A 42 25.85 -17.57 31.85
N GLU A 43 26.70 -16.70 31.32
CA GLU A 43 27.57 -15.84 32.13
C GLU A 43 26.85 -14.54 32.54
N ARG A 44 26.44 -14.44 33.80
CA ARG A 44 25.68 -13.30 34.34
C ARG A 44 26.34 -11.92 34.17
N ASN A 45 27.65 -11.86 34.00
CA ASN A 45 28.40 -10.61 33.86
C ASN A 45 28.66 -10.22 32.40
N ASN A 46 28.23 -11.05 31.44
CA ASN A 46 28.33 -10.71 30.03
C ASN A 46 27.19 -9.74 29.66
N LEU A 47 27.58 -8.53 29.26
CA LEU A 47 26.71 -7.41 28.92
C LEU A 47 26.59 -7.18 27.40
N SER A 48 27.09 -8.10 26.57
CA SER A 48 27.00 -7.96 25.12
C SER A 48 25.57 -8.17 24.61
N GLY A 49 25.22 -7.48 23.53
CA GLY A 49 23.98 -7.66 22.77
C GLY A 49 24.27 -7.73 21.27
N ALA A 50 23.22 -7.73 20.46
CA ALA A 50 23.29 -7.71 19.00
C ALA A 50 22.41 -6.59 18.41
N ASP A 51 22.75 -6.16 17.19
CA ASP A 51 22.01 -5.10 16.50
C ASP A 51 21.22 -5.68 15.32
N TYR A 52 19.90 -5.61 15.41
CA TYR A 52 18.94 -6.02 14.39
C TYR A 52 18.25 -4.83 13.73
N SER A 53 18.73 -3.60 13.99
CA SER A 53 18.12 -2.38 13.44
C SER A 53 18.19 -2.32 11.91
N ASP A 54 19.14 -3.03 11.29
CA ASP A 54 19.21 -3.19 9.84
C ASP A 54 18.05 -4.02 9.27
N LEU A 55 17.54 -4.99 10.03
CA LEU A 55 16.37 -5.80 9.67
C LEU A 55 15.07 -5.05 9.99
N ALA A 56 14.95 -4.56 11.23
CA ALA A 56 13.76 -3.84 11.67
C ALA A 56 13.56 -2.52 10.92
N GLY A 57 14.65 -1.81 10.59
CA GLY A 57 14.62 -0.59 9.78
C GLY A 57 14.15 -0.83 8.33
N ARG A 58 14.14 -2.09 7.87
CA ARG A 58 13.54 -2.50 6.59
C ARG A 58 12.06 -2.88 6.71
N GLY A 59 11.47 -2.83 7.90
CA GLY A 59 10.07 -3.24 8.13
C GLY A 59 9.89 -4.75 8.38
N LEU A 60 10.98 -5.51 8.55
CA LEU A 60 10.90 -6.94 8.83
C LEU A 60 10.56 -7.19 10.31
N GLY A 61 9.74 -8.21 10.56
CA GLY A 61 9.53 -8.76 11.89
C GLY A 61 10.75 -9.58 12.30
N VAL A 62 11.33 -9.25 13.46
CA VAL A 62 12.56 -9.87 13.95
C VAL A 62 12.25 -10.73 15.17
N ILE A 63 12.46 -12.04 15.02
CA ILE A 63 12.38 -13.02 16.10
C ILE A 63 13.80 -13.45 16.46
N VAL A 64 14.15 -13.42 17.74
CA VAL A 64 15.49 -13.83 18.20
C VAL A 64 15.38 -15.01 19.14
N ARG A 65 16.02 -16.11 18.79
CA ARG A 65 16.09 -17.31 19.64
C ARG A 65 17.32 -17.26 20.53
N LEU A 66 17.09 -17.29 21.84
CA LEU A 66 18.09 -17.18 22.89
C LEU A 66 18.47 -18.58 23.39
N ASN A 67 19.62 -19.07 22.93
CA ASN A 67 20.18 -20.35 23.35
C ASN A 67 21.36 -20.14 24.30
N ALA A 68 21.55 -21.02 25.29
CA ALA A 68 22.81 -21.04 26.05
C ALA A 68 23.98 -21.43 25.15
N GLY A 69 23.77 -22.36 24.24
CA GLY A 69 24.67 -22.72 23.15
C GLY A 69 24.03 -23.78 22.28
N TYR A 70 24.86 -24.57 21.59
CA TYR A 70 24.41 -25.66 20.72
C TYR A 70 25.10 -26.97 21.10
N ALA A 71 24.51 -28.08 20.67
CA ALA A 71 25.02 -29.43 20.95
C ALA A 71 25.27 -29.64 22.46
N GLY A 72 26.46 -30.10 22.85
CA GLY A 72 26.79 -30.41 24.25
C GLY A 72 26.78 -29.21 25.21
N VAL A 73 26.67 -27.97 24.74
CA VAL A 73 26.39 -26.80 25.61
C VAL A 73 24.91 -26.75 26.02
N GLY A 74 24.03 -27.23 25.14
CA GLY A 74 22.58 -27.26 25.28
C GLY A 74 21.91 -25.94 24.89
N ALA A 75 20.69 -26.04 24.38
CA ALA A 75 19.85 -24.86 24.13
C ALA A 75 19.50 -24.14 25.44
N LEU A 76 19.36 -24.89 26.52
CA LEU A 76 19.37 -24.37 27.89
C LEU A 76 20.63 -24.90 28.61
N PRO A 77 21.19 -24.15 29.56
CA PRO A 77 22.31 -24.67 30.35
C PRO A 77 21.80 -25.70 31.37
N TYR A 78 22.70 -26.30 32.16
CA TYR A 78 22.27 -27.11 33.30
C TYR A 78 21.29 -26.35 34.21
N ALA A 79 20.34 -27.06 34.81
CA ALA A 79 19.29 -26.45 35.63
C ALA A 79 19.84 -25.62 36.80
N THR A 80 21.02 -25.97 37.30
CA THR A 80 21.76 -25.21 38.33
C THR A 80 22.18 -23.80 37.88
N ARG A 81 22.13 -23.50 36.58
CA ARG A 81 22.54 -22.23 35.97
C ARG A 81 21.38 -21.44 35.37
N TYR A 82 20.12 -21.87 35.52
CA TYR A 82 18.96 -21.14 34.96
C TYR A 82 18.83 -19.70 35.48
N ALA A 83 19.19 -19.44 36.73
CA ALA A 83 19.19 -18.08 37.28
C ALA A 83 20.23 -17.19 36.58
N ASP A 84 21.46 -17.69 36.38
CA ASP A 84 22.50 -16.94 35.66
C ASP A 84 22.14 -16.76 34.18
N PHE A 85 21.51 -17.76 33.58
CA PHE A 85 21.03 -17.72 32.20
C PHE A 85 19.95 -16.66 32.01
N ALA A 86 19.00 -16.54 32.94
CA ALA A 86 17.98 -15.51 32.91
C ALA A 86 18.59 -14.10 32.99
N VAL A 87 19.57 -13.89 33.88
CA VAL A 87 20.32 -12.62 33.95
C VAL A 87 21.06 -12.37 32.63
N ARG A 88 21.70 -13.39 32.06
CA ARG A 88 22.41 -13.26 30.78
C ARG A 88 21.47 -12.88 29.63
N CYS A 89 20.31 -13.53 29.52
CA CYS A 89 19.29 -13.21 28.53
C CYS A 89 18.80 -11.76 28.68
N ALA A 90 18.51 -11.32 29.91
CA ALA A 90 18.11 -9.95 30.17
C ALA A 90 19.19 -8.93 29.77
N ASN A 91 20.47 -9.20 30.11
CA ASN A 91 21.58 -8.34 29.66
C ASN A 91 21.67 -8.28 28.13
N PHE A 92 21.51 -9.43 27.46
CA PHE A 92 21.52 -9.48 26.00
C PHE A 92 20.38 -8.67 25.39
N VAL A 93 19.15 -8.84 25.89
CA VAL A 93 17.98 -8.08 25.43
C VAL A 93 18.18 -6.58 25.66
N GLN A 94 18.62 -6.17 26.85
CA GLN A 94 18.85 -4.76 27.19
C GLN A 94 19.89 -4.09 26.28
N ALA A 95 20.93 -4.83 25.91
CA ALA A 95 22.00 -4.34 25.04
C ALA A 95 21.66 -4.44 23.54
N SER A 96 20.60 -5.19 23.18
CA SER A 96 20.20 -5.40 21.80
C SER A 96 19.25 -4.32 21.28
N ARG A 97 19.21 -4.15 19.95
CA ARG A 97 18.36 -3.15 19.27
C ARG A 97 17.64 -3.78 18.09
N GLY A 98 16.42 -3.33 17.81
CA GLY A 98 15.65 -3.78 16.64
C GLY A 98 14.97 -5.14 16.76
N ALA A 99 14.92 -5.75 17.96
CA ALA A 99 14.17 -6.98 18.23
C ALA A 99 13.37 -6.85 19.53
N HIS A 100 12.17 -7.42 19.54
CA HIS A 100 11.23 -7.39 20.67
C HIS A 100 10.46 -8.71 20.84
N ILE A 101 10.84 -9.75 20.09
CA ILE A 101 10.23 -11.09 20.13
C ILE A 101 11.35 -12.10 20.37
N TRP A 102 11.26 -12.86 21.45
CA TRP A 102 12.35 -13.68 21.99
C TRP A 102 11.91 -15.13 22.20
N ILE A 103 12.57 -16.11 21.60
CA ILE A 103 12.32 -17.54 21.89
C ILE A 103 13.33 -18.02 22.93
N VAL A 104 12.89 -18.74 23.97
CA VAL A 104 13.78 -19.27 25.01
C VAL A 104 14.17 -20.72 24.69
N GLY A 105 15.38 -20.91 24.15
CA GLY A 105 15.91 -22.21 23.76
C GLY A 105 15.41 -22.71 22.40
N ASN A 106 15.83 -23.93 22.05
CA ASN A 106 15.47 -24.66 20.86
C ASN A 106 15.10 -26.11 21.22
N GLU A 107 14.08 -26.67 20.57
CA GLU A 107 13.72 -28.09 20.59
C GLU A 107 14.05 -28.85 21.90
N PRO A 108 13.53 -28.41 23.05
CA PRO A 108 14.01 -28.88 24.36
C PRO A 108 13.76 -30.38 24.61
N ASN A 109 12.83 -31.01 23.89
CA ASN A 109 12.62 -32.46 23.93
C ASN A 109 13.68 -33.27 23.15
N HIS A 110 14.50 -32.63 22.33
CA HIS A 110 15.52 -33.30 21.51
C HIS A 110 16.85 -33.40 22.27
N PRO A 111 17.45 -34.61 22.42
CA PRO A 111 18.67 -34.76 23.21
C PRO A 111 19.90 -34.03 22.67
N ILE A 112 19.92 -33.66 21.39
CA ILE A 112 20.99 -32.83 20.82
C ILE A 112 21.06 -31.45 21.48
N GLU A 113 19.95 -30.97 22.04
CA GLU A 113 19.83 -29.67 22.68
C GLU A 113 20.00 -29.73 24.21
N TRP A 114 20.34 -30.90 24.77
CA TRP A 114 20.52 -31.05 26.22
C TRP A 114 21.95 -30.69 26.64
N PRO A 115 22.12 -29.95 27.76
CA PRO A 115 23.44 -29.62 28.25
C PRO A 115 24.19 -30.90 28.66
N GLY A 116 25.41 -31.05 28.16
CA GLY A 116 26.28 -32.21 28.36
C GLY A 116 26.01 -33.40 27.44
N ALA A 117 25.11 -33.28 26.46
CA ALA A 117 24.77 -34.37 25.57
C ALA A 117 25.84 -34.64 24.50
N GLN A 118 26.20 -35.91 24.33
CA GLN A 118 26.93 -36.43 23.18
C GLN A 118 26.25 -37.71 22.72
N TRP A 119 25.66 -37.68 21.53
CA TRP A 119 24.84 -38.76 20.98
C TRP A 119 25.44 -39.30 19.69
N ASN A 120 25.33 -40.61 19.53
CA ASN A 120 25.67 -41.31 18.31
C ASN A 120 24.41 -41.40 17.42
N TRP A 121 24.45 -40.70 16.30
CA TRP A 121 23.38 -40.63 15.31
C TRP A 121 23.49 -41.72 14.23
N ASP A 122 24.62 -42.44 14.16
CA ASP A 122 24.86 -43.49 13.17
C ASP A 122 24.17 -44.82 13.54
N VAL A 123 23.48 -44.87 14.68
CA VAL A 123 22.71 -46.03 15.15
C VAL A 123 21.22 -45.69 15.21
N SER A 124 20.36 -46.66 14.88
CA SER A 124 18.90 -46.49 14.91
C SER A 124 18.26 -47.44 15.94
N PRO A 125 17.56 -46.93 16.98
CA PRO A 125 17.43 -45.50 17.30
C PRO A 125 18.75 -44.90 17.83
N PRO A 126 18.95 -43.58 17.72
CA PRO A 126 20.10 -42.88 18.29
C PRO A 126 20.27 -43.14 19.78
N ARG A 127 21.51 -43.14 20.26
CA ARG A 127 21.85 -43.42 21.68
C ARG A 127 22.98 -42.51 22.16
N PRO A 128 23.08 -42.20 23.47
CA PRO A 128 24.20 -41.45 23.97
C PRO A 128 25.51 -42.25 23.82
N VAL A 129 26.63 -41.58 23.55
CA VAL A 129 27.95 -42.23 23.37
C VAL A 129 28.33 -43.04 24.61
N THR A 130 28.04 -42.49 25.79
CA THR A 130 28.06 -43.18 27.07
C THR A 130 26.87 -42.71 27.90
N GLU A 131 26.49 -43.45 28.95
CA GLU A 131 25.43 -42.99 29.86
C GLU A 131 25.75 -41.64 30.52
N ALA A 132 27.04 -41.38 30.80
CA ALA A 132 27.50 -40.11 31.37
C ALA A 132 27.36 -38.92 30.40
N THR A 133 27.33 -39.18 29.08
CA THR A 133 27.15 -38.17 28.04
C THR A 133 25.71 -38.12 27.52
N ARG A 134 24.74 -38.66 28.26
CA ARG A 134 23.32 -38.53 27.92
C ARG A 134 22.88 -37.05 27.87
N GLY A 135 23.51 -36.21 28.69
CA GLY A 135 23.08 -34.85 28.94
C GLY A 135 21.95 -34.78 29.97
N GLU A 136 21.71 -33.60 30.53
CA GLU A 136 20.59 -33.37 31.45
C GLU A 136 19.29 -33.19 30.66
N PRO A 137 18.28 -34.08 30.80
CA PRO A 137 17.04 -33.94 30.07
C PRO A 137 16.26 -32.68 30.46
N ILE A 138 15.79 -31.94 29.46
CA ILE A 138 14.97 -30.74 29.65
C ILE A 138 13.50 -31.16 29.76
N LEU A 139 13.12 -31.65 30.95
CA LEU A 139 11.74 -32.03 31.29
C LEU A 139 10.79 -30.81 31.25
N PRO A 140 9.46 -31.01 31.08
CA PRO A 140 8.51 -29.89 31.02
C PRO A 140 8.62 -28.92 32.21
N ASN A 141 8.71 -29.43 33.44
CA ASN A 141 8.86 -28.61 34.64
C ASN A 141 10.18 -27.82 34.67
N ARG A 142 11.27 -28.37 34.14
CA ARG A 142 12.58 -27.70 34.04
C ARG A 142 12.57 -26.60 32.99
N TYR A 143 11.98 -26.89 31.83
CA TYR A 143 11.79 -25.90 30.78
C TYR A 143 10.95 -24.72 31.31
N VAL A 144 9.83 -25.02 31.95
CA VAL A 144 8.93 -24.04 32.57
C VAL A 144 9.64 -23.17 33.62
N ASP A 145 10.47 -23.77 34.48
CA ASP A 145 11.26 -23.01 35.47
C ASP A 145 12.25 -22.06 34.79
N CYS A 146 13.01 -22.53 33.79
CA CYS A 146 13.94 -21.70 33.04
C CYS A 146 13.23 -20.56 32.31
N TYR A 147 12.18 -20.90 31.54
CA TYR A 147 11.37 -19.96 30.76
C TYR A 147 10.80 -18.84 31.65
N ARG A 148 10.21 -19.18 32.80
CA ARG A 148 9.70 -18.19 33.76
C ARG A 148 10.77 -17.23 34.23
N LYS A 149 11.97 -17.73 34.58
CA LYS A 149 13.06 -16.88 35.03
C LYS A 149 13.50 -15.93 33.92
N VAL A 150 13.67 -16.43 32.70
CA VAL A 150 14.07 -15.63 31.53
C VAL A 150 13.02 -14.57 31.20
N ARG A 151 11.74 -14.96 31.07
CA ARG A 151 10.63 -14.04 30.78
C ARG A 151 10.52 -12.94 31.82
N ASN A 152 10.51 -13.30 33.10
CA ASN A 152 10.41 -12.33 34.18
C ASN A 152 11.61 -11.37 34.23
N ALA A 153 12.82 -11.86 33.93
CA ALA A 153 14.01 -11.02 33.86
C ALA A 153 13.96 -10.04 32.70
N ILE A 154 13.45 -10.45 31.53
CA ILE A 154 13.26 -9.58 30.36
C ILE A 154 12.19 -8.52 30.64
N HIS A 155 11.00 -8.90 31.12
CA HIS A 155 9.90 -7.97 31.40
C HIS A 155 10.21 -6.97 32.53
N ALA A 156 11.15 -7.30 33.42
CA ALA A 156 11.60 -6.38 34.46
C ALA A 156 12.51 -5.26 33.91
N LEU A 157 13.02 -5.36 32.68
CA LEU A 157 13.88 -4.35 32.09
C LEU A 157 13.07 -3.10 31.68
N PRO A 158 13.61 -1.89 31.90
CA PRO A 158 12.97 -0.66 31.45
C PRO A 158 12.76 -0.64 29.92
N GLY A 159 11.52 -0.52 29.49
CA GLY A 159 11.16 -0.44 28.06
C GLY A 159 10.96 -1.78 27.35
N HIS A 160 11.02 -2.91 28.07
CA HIS A 160 10.81 -4.27 27.54
C HIS A 160 9.64 -5.01 28.23
N GLY A 161 8.77 -4.28 28.95
CA GLY A 161 7.60 -4.87 29.62
C GLY A 161 6.55 -5.42 28.65
N ASP A 162 6.56 -4.95 27.40
CA ASP A 162 5.65 -5.36 26.32
C ASP A 162 6.33 -6.29 25.29
N ASP A 163 7.59 -6.69 25.52
CA ASP A 163 8.29 -7.64 24.65
C ASP A 163 7.60 -9.02 24.70
N GLN A 164 7.54 -9.73 23.57
CA GLN A 164 6.98 -11.09 23.54
C GLN A 164 8.07 -12.11 23.82
N VAL A 165 7.90 -12.93 24.86
CA VAL A 165 8.78 -14.07 25.14
C VAL A 165 8.04 -15.36 24.79
N LEU A 166 8.50 -16.06 23.77
CA LEU A 166 7.88 -17.25 23.18
C LEU A 166 8.42 -18.54 23.79
N VAL A 167 7.53 -19.49 24.06
CA VAL A 167 7.90 -20.89 24.34
C VAL A 167 8.50 -21.50 23.07
N ALA A 168 9.61 -22.24 23.20
CA ALA A 168 10.28 -22.91 22.09
C ALA A 168 9.44 -24.08 21.54
N GLY A 169 9.49 -24.23 20.21
CA GLY A 169 8.90 -25.38 19.54
C GLY A 169 9.64 -26.68 19.92
N PRO A 170 8.94 -27.75 20.31
CA PRO A 170 9.56 -29.06 20.46
C PRO A 170 9.87 -29.66 19.08
N ALA A 171 10.93 -30.47 19.00
CA ALA A 171 11.24 -31.30 17.84
C ALA A 171 10.07 -32.26 17.57
N PRO A 172 9.38 -32.15 16.42
CA PRO A 172 8.33 -33.09 16.05
C PRO A 172 8.94 -34.47 15.78
N TRP A 173 8.16 -35.52 16.03
CA TRP A 173 8.55 -36.93 15.84
C TRP A 173 9.70 -37.45 16.71
N ASN A 174 10.30 -36.63 17.58
CA ASN A 174 11.30 -37.10 18.54
C ASN A 174 10.62 -37.72 19.77
N ASN A 175 10.94 -38.99 20.04
CA ASN A 175 10.40 -39.77 21.16
C ASN A 175 11.44 -40.23 22.19
N LEU A 176 12.59 -39.56 22.22
CA LEU A 176 13.72 -39.92 23.08
C LEU A 176 13.57 -39.40 24.52
N LEU A 177 12.78 -38.34 24.73
CA LEU A 177 12.47 -37.84 26.06
C LEU A 177 11.22 -38.52 26.63
N ARG A 178 11.39 -39.35 27.65
CA ARG A 178 10.29 -40.04 28.34
C ARG A 178 10.26 -39.67 29.81
N TYR A 179 9.08 -39.49 30.37
CA TYR A 179 8.86 -39.12 31.77
C TYR A 179 7.47 -39.59 32.24
N PRO A 180 7.19 -39.63 33.55
CA PRO A 180 5.89 -40.05 34.06
C PRO A 180 4.75 -39.21 33.46
N GLY A 181 3.76 -39.86 32.85
CA GLY A 181 2.66 -39.22 32.11
C GLY A 181 2.93 -39.02 30.61
N ASN A 182 4.13 -39.35 30.14
CA ASN A 182 4.51 -39.38 28.73
C ASN A 182 5.54 -40.50 28.46
N GLU A 183 5.14 -41.74 28.73
CA GLU A 183 5.99 -42.93 28.65
C GLU A 183 6.41 -43.26 27.21
N THR A 184 5.64 -42.81 26.22
CA THR A 184 5.94 -42.97 24.80
C THR A 184 6.92 -41.93 24.28
N GLY A 185 7.08 -40.80 24.98
CA GLY A 185 7.84 -39.65 24.51
C GLY A 185 7.11 -38.87 23.40
N ASP A 186 5.79 -38.80 23.45
CA ASP A 186 4.99 -38.02 22.51
C ASP A 186 5.34 -36.52 22.63
N TRP A 187 5.87 -35.96 21.54
CA TRP A 187 6.30 -34.57 21.44
C TRP A 187 5.15 -33.57 21.58
N VAL A 188 3.93 -33.95 21.21
CA VAL A 188 2.73 -33.12 21.39
C VAL A 188 2.31 -33.11 22.86
N VAL A 189 2.42 -34.26 23.53
CA VAL A 189 2.20 -34.34 24.99
C VAL A 189 3.23 -33.48 25.73
N TYR A 190 4.48 -33.47 25.28
CA TYR A 190 5.50 -32.59 25.84
C TYR A 190 5.10 -31.11 25.76
N LEU A 191 4.64 -30.62 24.59
CA LEU A 191 4.15 -29.24 24.45
C LEU A 191 2.99 -28.96 25.40
N ARG A 192 1.99 -29.85 25.43
CA ARG A 192 0.82 -29.74 26.32
C ARG A 192 1.26 -29.54 27.78
N ASP A 193 2.20 -30.36 28.25
CA ASP A 193 2.65 -30.35 29.64
C ASP A 193 3.44 -29.07 29.96
N VAL A 194 4.26 -28.58 29.02
CA VAL A 194 4.94 -27.28 29.13
C VAL A 194 3.93 -26.14 29.24
N LEU A 195 2.99 -26.06 28.30
CA LEU A 195 1.99 -24.98 28.27
C LEU A 195 1.08 -25.04 29.51
N THR A 196 0.66 -26.23 29.92
CA THR A 196 -0.13 -26.42 31.15
C THR A 196 0.64 -25.94 32.37
N GLY A 197 1.96 -26.19 32.44
CA GLY A 197 2.82 -25.71 33.51
C GLY A 197 2.93 -24.18 33.61
N LEU A 198 2.60 -23.46 32.53
CA LEU A 198 2.59 -21.98 32.45
C LEU A 198 1.19 -21.37 32.65
N VAL A 199 0.16 -22.19 32.83
CA VAL A 199 -1.15 -21.74 33.29
C VAL A 199 -1.08 -21.56 34.82
N GLY A 200 -0.89 -20.32 35.26
CA GLY A 200 -0.98 -19.97 36.68
C GLY A 200 -2.43 -19.98 37.19
N PRO A 201 -2.63 -19.95 38.53
CA PRO A 201 -3.96 -19.88 39.13
C PRO A 201 -4.74 -18.63 38.66
N ASP A 202 -4.06 -17.48 38.56
CA ASP A 202 -4.70 -16.18 38.30
C ASP A 202 -4.33 -15.54 36.95
N ARG A 203 -3.31 -16.07 36.24
CA ARG A 203 -2.86 -15.53 34.93
C ARG A 203 -2.10 -16.55 34.10
N VAL A 204 -2.04 -16.32 32.79
CA VAL A 204 -1.14 -17.03 31.88
C VAL A 204 0.24 -16.37 31.94
N GLU A 205 1.29 -17.18 32.11
CA GLU A 205 2.68 -16.72 32.15
C GLU A 205 3.40 -17.07 30.85
N CYS A 206 2.81 -16.70 29.71
CA CYS A 206 3.30 -16.95 28.36
C CYS A 206 2.84 -15.82 27.43
N ASP A 207 3.71 -15.35 26.54
CA ASP A 207 3.38 -14.26 25.59
C ASP A 207 3.12 -14.76 24.16
N GLY A 208 3.50 -16.00 23.86
CA GLY A 208 3.31 -16.63 22.56
C GLY A 208 4.03 -17.98 22.44
N ILE A 209 3.77 -18.68 21.35
CA ILE A 209 4.14 -20.10 21.20
C ILE A 209 4.86 -20.30 19.86
N ALA A 210 6.08 -20.84 19.90
CA ALA A 210 6.77 -21.29 18.70
C ALA A 210 6.47 -22.77 18.41
N LEU A 211 6.36 -23.14 17.14
CA LEU A 211 6.12 -24.50 16.67
C LEU A 211 7.07 -24.84 15.52
N HIS A 212 7.48 -26.10 15.45
CA HIS A 212 8.26 -26.64 14.33
C HIS A 212 7.45 -27.71 13.60
N THR A 213 7.48 -27.71 12.27
CA THR A 213 6.83 -28.76 11.49
C THR A 213 7.46 -28.92 10.11
N TYR A 214 7.47 -30.14 9.59
CA TYR A 214 8.21 -30.50 8.38
C TYR A 214 7.37 -31.46 7.51
N THR A 215 7.77 -31.68 6.27
CA THR A 215 7.32 -32.87 5.52
C THR A 215 8.37 -33.96 5.59
N HIS A 216 8.06 -35.15 5.10
CA HIS A 216 9.05 -36.22 4.92
C HIS A 216 9.28 -36.43 3.43
N GLY A 217 9.71 -35.37 2.74
CA GLY A 217 9.87 -35.31 1.29
C GLY A 217 9.51 -33.94 0.71
N ALA A 218 9.95 -33.68 -0.53
CA ALA A 218 9.78 -32.40 -1.20
C ALA A 218 8.50 -32.27 -2.04
N HIS A 219 7.65 -33.30 -2.08
CA HIS A 219 6.45 -33.28 -2.90
C HIS A 219 5.36 -32.39 -2.25
N PRO A 220 4.76 -31.44 -2.99
CA PRO A 220 3.84 -30.45 -2.41
C PRO A 220 2.58 -31.06 -1.78
N THR A 221 2.12 -32.22 -2.25
CA THR A 221 0.95 -32.90 -1.65
C THR A 221 1.17 -33.36 -0.22
N LEU A 222 2.43 -33.46 0.23
CA LEU A 222 2.76 -33.81 1.62
C LEU A 222 2.39 -32.70 2.59
N ILE A 223 2.30 -31.44 2.13
CA ILE A 223 1.87 -30.30 2.94
C ILE A 223 0.43 -30.50 3.45
N THR A 224 -0.46 -30.94 2.56
CA THR A 224 -1.89 -31.12 2.88
C THR A 224 -2.24 -32.56 3.24
N SER A 225 -1.23 -33.42 3.40
CA SER A 225 -1.45 -34.84 3.68
C SER A 225 -2.10 -35.04 5.05
N ALA A 226 -3.15 -35.86 5.08
CA ALA A 226 -3.80 -36.29 6.32
C ALA A 226 -3.19 -37.60 6.87
N GLU A 227 -2.07 -38.06 6.29
CA GLU A 227 -1.40 -39.28 6.73
C GLU A 227 -1.03 -39.20 8.21
N LYS A 228 -1.36 -40.27 8.93
CA LYS A 228 -1.13 -40.43 10.36
C LYS A 228 -0.12 -41.54 10.61
N LEU A 229 0.63 -41.41 11.70
CA LEU A 229 1.49 -42.48 12.19
C LEU A 229 0.67 -43.71 12.60
N THR A 230 1.18 -44.88 12.25
CA THR A 230 0.61 -46.19 12.58
C THR A 230 1.34 -46.87 13.74
N ALA A 231 2.48 -46.32 14.18
CA ALA A 231 3.25 -46.83 15.30
C ALA A 231 2.45 -46.74 16.60
N ALA A 232 2.44 -47.84 17.36
CA ALA A 232 1.74 -47.92 18.64
C ALA A 232 2.20 -46.81 19.59
N GLY A 233 1.23 -46.10 20.19
CA GLY A 233 1.49 -44.95 21.07
C GLY A 233 1.53 -43.59 20.37
N PHE A 234 1.54 -43.56 19.03
CA PHE A 234 1.46 -42.32 18.23
C PHE A 234 0.29 -42.34 17.23
N THR A 235 -0.60 -43.34 17.34
CA THR A 235 -1.78 -43.47 16.49
C THR A 235 -2.60 -42.19 16.52
N GLY A 236 -2.75 -41.56 15.37
CA GLY A 236 -3.50 -40.30 15.22
C GLY A 236 -2.65 -39.03 15.17
N ARG A 237 -1.33 -39.10 15.37
CA ARG A 237 -0.40 -37.98 15.07
C ARG A 237 -0.13 -37.91 13.57
N HIS A 238 -0.14 -36.71 13.00
CA HIS A 238 0.18 -36.50 11.59
C HIS A 238 1.64 -36.80 11.30
N TRP A 239 1.90 -37.37 10.11
CA TRP A 239 3.24 -37.73 9.67
C TRP A 239 3.95 -36.59 8.94
N HIS A 240 3.23 -35.68 8.30
CA HIS A 240 3.83 -34.58 7.53
C HIS A 240 3.49 -33.22 8.14
N PHE A 241 3.46 -32.18 7.31
CA PHE A 241 3.35 -30.78 7.71
C PHE A 241 2.15 -30.52 8.63
N ARG A 242 1.01 -31.21 8.47
CA ARG A 242 -0.16 -31.07 9.36
C ARG A 242 0.08 -31.50 10.81
N ALA A 243 1.26 -31.98 11.18
CA ALA A 243 1.64 -32.11 12.59
C ALA A 243 1.53 -30.80 13.37
N TYR A 244 1.63 -29.63 12.72
CA TYR A 244 1.30 -28.36 13.39
C TYR A 244 -0.11 -28.36 13.99
N GLN A 245 -1.09 -29.00 13.35
CA GLN A 245 -2.47 -29.07 13.84
C GLN A 245 -2.57 -29.87 15.14
N ASP A 246 -1.73 -30.90 15.30
CA ASP A 246 -1.70 -31.68 16.53
C ASP A 246 -1.17 -30.85 17.70
N PHE A 247 -0.18 -29.98 17.44
CA PHE A 247 0.30 -29.01 18.42
C PHE A 247 -0.75 -27.94 18.74
N MET A 248 -1.41 -27.37 17.72
CA MET A 248 -2.47 -26.38 17.92
C MET A 248 -3.61 -26.93 18.78
N ALA A 249 -3.97 -28.20 18.59
CA ALA A 249 -5.06 -28.86 19.32
C ALA A 249 -4.80 -29.04 20.82
N VAL A 250 -3.54 -28.95 21.28
CA VAL A 250 -3.19 -29.09 22.70
C VAL A 250 -2.86 -27.78 23.39
N ILE A 251 -3.00 -26.64 22.70
CA ILE A 251 -2.85 -25.32 23.31
C ILE A 251 -4.00 -25.12 24.32
N PRO A 252 -3.72 -24.82 25.61
CA PRO A 252 -4.76 -24.61 26.61
C PRO A 252 -5.73 -23.48 26.20
N GLU A 253 -7.02 -23.61 26.56
CA GLU A 253 -8.07 -22.64 26.23
C GLU A 253 -7.68 -21.20 26.61
N LYS A 254 -7.10 -21.01 27.81
CA LYS A 254 -6.61 -19.70 28.29
C LYS A 254 -5.49 -19.08 27.43
N MET A 255 -4.91 -19.83 26.51
CA MET A 255 -3.82 -19.41 25.62
C MET A 255 -4.25 -19.30 24.16
N GLN A 256 -5.52 -19.54 23.81
CA GLN A 256 -5.98 -19.53 22.42
C GLN A 256 -5.95 -18.14 21.77
N GLU A 257 -5.89 -17.07 22.57
CA GLU A 257 -5.69 -15.69 22.10
C GLU A 257 -4.21 -15.33 21.90
N LEU A 258 -3.28 -16.17 22.39
CA LEU A 258 -1.85 -15.91 22.25
C LEU A 258 -1.38 -16.17 20.81
N PRO A 259 -0.40 -15.39 20.33
CA PRO A 259 0.15 -15.57 19.00
C PRO A 259 0.97 -16.86 18.88
N VAL A 260 0.80 -17.54 17.75
CA VAL A 260 1.57 -18.74 17.39
C VAL A 260 2.48 -18.44 16.21
N TYR A 261 3.70 -18.96 16.24
CA TYR A 261 4.73 -18.74 15.22
C TYR A 261 5.28 -20.11 14.78
N ILE A 262 5.19 -20.45 13.48
CA ILE A 262 5.95 -21.60 12.98
C ILE A 262 7.34 -21.10 12.62
N THR A 263 8.31 -21.42 13.48
CA THR A 263 9.65 -20.81 13.47
C THR A 263 10.67 -21.62 12.68
N GLU A 264 10.35 -22.88 12.36
CA GLU A 264 11.16 -23.74 11.50
C GLU A 264 10.27 -24.67 10.66
N THR A 265 10.53 -24.70 9.35
CA THR A 265 9.95 -25.67 8.41
C THR A 265 10.87 -25.93 7.22
N ASP A 266 10.80 -27.15 6.68
CA ASP A 266 11.60 -27.66 5.56
C ASP A 266 10.99 -28.96 4.98
N GLN A 267 11.67 -29.54 3.99
CA GLN A 267 11.26 -30.74 3.25
C GLN A 267 11.60 -32.07 3.97
N GLY A 268 11.94 -32.01 5.26
CA GLY A 268 12.30 -33.13 6.13
C GLY A 268 13.79 -33.34 6.28
N ASP A 269 14.18 -34.58 6.60
CA ASP A 269 15.58 -35.01 6.72
C ASP A 269 16.38 -35.04 5.40
N ILE A 270 15.83 -34.49 4.33
CA ILE A 270 16.51 -34.37 3.04
C ILE A 270 16.97 -32.91 2.83
N PRO A 271 18.13 -32.70 2.18
CA PRO A 271 18.51 -31.36 1.75
C PRO A 271 17.41 -30.75 0.88
N TRP A 272 17.17 -29.43 0.98
CA TRP A 272 16.27 -28.75 0.04
C TRP A 272 16.61 -29.14 -1.40
N GLN A 273 15.59 -29.60 -2.13
CA GLN A 273 15.72 -29.85 -3.55
C GLN A 273 15.83 -28.51 -4.26
N ASN A 274 16.88 -28.32 -5.07
CA ASN A 274 17.06 -27.11 -5.86
C ASN A 274 16.14 -27.11 -7.09
N ASP A 275 14.83 -27.11 -6.86
CA ASP A 275 13.80 -27.13 -7.88
C ASP A 275 12.55 -26.36 -7.39
N LYS A 276 11.74 -25.87 -8.32
CA LYS A 276 10.48 -25.17 -8.05
C LYS A 276 9.35 -26.18 -7.93
N THR A 277 9.40 -27.02 -6.90
CA THR A 277 8.45 -28.13 -6.72
C THR A 277 7.04 -27.66 -6.38
N GLY A 278 6.85 -26.39 -5.99
CA GLY A 278 5.59 -25.84 -5.49
C GLY A 278 5.36 -26.12 -4.01
N TRP A 279 6.35 -26.72 -3.33
CA TRP A 279 6.26 -27.06 -1.91
C TRP A 279 6.14 -25.80 -1.04
N VAL A 280 6.93 -24.76 -1.33
CA VAL A 280 6.94 -23.52 -0.54
C VAL A 280 5.61 -22.80 -0.67
N GLN A 281 5.09 -22.70 -1.90
CA GLN A 281 3.76 -22.14 -2.16
C GLN A 281 2.66 -22.92 -1.42
N ALA A 282 2.70 -24.25 -1.47
CA ALA A 282 1.73 -25.10 -0.79
C ALA A 282 1.76 -24.90 0.73
N ALA A 283 2.97 -24.80 1.32
CA ALA A 283 3.15 -24.58 2.75
C ALA A 283 2.51 -23.27 3.23
N TYR A 284 2.79 -22.15 2.55
CA TYR A 284 2.15 -20.88 2.87
C TYR A 284 0.64 -20.88 2.63
N SER A 285 0.17 -21.52 1.55
CA SER A 285 -1.26 -21.69 1.27
C SER A 285 -2.00 -22.48 2.36
N GLU A 286 -1.37 -23.50 2.95
CA GLU A 286 -1.94 -24.28 4.05
C GLU A 286 -2.11 -23.44 5.32
N ILE A 287 -1.10 -22.64 5.69
CA ILE A 287 -1.18 -21.78 6.87
C ILE A 287 -2.14 -20.61 6.66
N ASP A 288 -2.16 -20.01 5.46
CA ASP A 288 -3.18 -19.03 5.08
C ASP A 288 -4.60 -19.59 5.23
N ARG A 289 -4.82 -20.84 4.78
CA ARG A 289 -6.10 -21.52 4.95
C ARG A 289 -6.44 -21.78 6.42
N TRP A 290 -5.47 -22.20 7.23
CA TRP A 290 -5.65 -22.32 8.67
C TRP A 290 -6.13 -20.99 9.26
N ASN A 291 -5.42 -19.89 8.97
CA ASN A 291 -5.74 -18.57 9.50
C ASN A 291 -7.10 -18.03 9.03
N LYS A 292 -7.61 -18.47 7.88
CA LYS A 292 -8.96 -18.09 7.42
C LYS A 292 -10.07 -18.86 8.13
N ILE A 293 -9.79 -20.05 8.64
CA ILE A 293 -10.79 -20.93 9.25
C ILE A 293 -10.76 -20.87 10.77
N GLN A 294 -9.56 -20.82 11.35
CA GLN A 294 -9.35 -20.98 12.79
C GLN A 294 -9.25 -19.63 13.48
N ALA A 295 -9.76 -19.55 14.72
CA ALA A 295 -9.69 -18.34 15.53
C ALA A 295 -8.24 -18.03 15.95
N GLN A 296 -7.50 -19.05 16.42
CA GLN A 296 -6.10 -18.90 16.80
C GLN A 296 -5.21 -18.81 15.54
N LYS A 297 -4.61 -17.64 15.35
CA LYS A 297 -3.80 -17.33 14.17
C LYS A 297 -2.34 -17.75 14.34
N ILE A 298 -1.76 -18.21 13.24
CA ILE A 298 -0.33 -18.46 13.06
C ILE A 298 0.25 -17.25 12.32
N ARG A 299 1.13 -16.49 12.98
CA ARG A 299 1.63 -15.20 12.48
C ARG A 299 2.74 -15.32 11.44
N CYS A 300 3.53 -16.39 11.48
CA CYS A 300 4.58 -16.62 10.51
C CYS A 300 4.78 -18.11 10.22
N LEU A 301 5.37 -18.38 9.05
CA LEU A 301 5.93 -19.64 8.65
C LEU A 301 7.35 -19.40 8.11
N ILE A 302 8.36 -19.84 8.86
CA ILE A 302 9.77 -19.54 8.60
C ILE A 302 10.46 -20.73 7.97
N LEU A 303 11.03 -20.54 6.77
CA LEU A 303 11.78 -21.58 6.07
C LEU A 303 13.18 -21.74 6.69
N TYR A 304 13.53 -22.97 7.05
CA TYR A 304 14.81 -23.35 7.63
C TYR A 304 15.75 -23.91 6.55
N ARG A 305 16.90 -23.31 6.24
CA ARG A 305 17.48 -22.03 6.69
C ARG A 305 18.18 -21.32 5.54
N TRP A 306 18.42 -20.02 5.65
CA TRP A 306 19.06 -19.27 4.55
C TRP A 306 20.51 -19.68 4.28
N PRO A 307 21.49 -19.44 5.18
CA PRO A 307 22.89 -19.65 4.86
C PRO A 307 23.23 -21.12 4.63
N GLN A 308 24.16 -21.39 3.70
CA GLN A 308 24.82 -22.70 3.65
C GLN A 308 25.88 -22.77 4.74
N VAL A 309 25.56 -23.46 5.83
CA VAL A 309 26.50 -23.70 6.93
C VAL A 309 27.24 -25.01 6.69
N PRO A 310 28.58 -25.06 6.82
CA PRO A 310 29.34 -26.30 6.66
C PRO A 310 28.83 -27.40 7.59
N GLY A 311 28.47 -28.55 7.04
CA GLY A 311 27.91 -29.68 7.81
C GLY A 311 26.39 -29.63 8.02
N ASP A 312 25.75 -28.53 7.62
CA ASP A 312 24.30 -28.37 7.56
C ASP A 312 23.82 -28.63 6.12
N ARG A 313 22.81 -29.48 5.96
CA ARG A 313 22.25 -29.85 4.64
C ARG A 313 21.04 -29.00 4.24
N TRP A 314 20.51 -28.18 5.14
CA TRP A 314 19.25 -27.46 5.01
C TRP A 314 19.41 -25.99 4.57
N GLY A 315 20.61 -25.56 4.16
CA GLY A 315 20.79 -24.22 3.60
C GLY A 315 20.07 -24.01 2.26
N ILE A 316 19.46 -22.83 2.08
CA ILE A 316 18.71 -22.40 0.89
C ILE A 316 19.59 -21.57 -0.05
N ALA A 317 20.60 -20.85 0.47
CA ALA A 317 21.49 -20.03 -0.36
C ALA A 317 22.12 -20.87 -1.49
N GLY A 318 22.03 -20.36 -2.72
CA GLY A 318 22.46 -21.06 -3.93
C GLY A 318 21.45 -22.07 -4.51
N LYS A 319 20.27 -22.23 -3.90
CA LYS A 319 19.18 -23.08 -4.42
C LYS A 319 18.10 -22.23 -5.09
N GLU A 320 18.40 -21.72 -6.29
CA GLU A 320 17.52 -20.83 -7.06
C GLU A 320 16.09 -21.38 -7.25
N GLY A 321 15.91 -22.70 -7.40
CA GLY A 321 14.58 -23.29 -7.53
C GLY A 321 13.68 -23.04 -6.31
N VAL A 322 14.26 -23.12 -5.10
CA VAL A 322 13.56 -22.83 -3.84
C VAL A 322 13.31 -21.33 -3.70
N VAL A 323 14.27 -20.49 -4.11
CA VAL A 323 14.14 -19.02 -4.08
C VAL A 323 13.02 -18.56 -5.03
N GLU A 324 12.91 -19.14 -6.22
CA GLU A 324 11.83 -18.85 -7.16
C GLU A 324 10.48 -19.38 -6.68
N ASP A 325 10.45 -20.54 -6.00
CA ASP A 325 9.24 -21.04 -5.33
C ASP A 325 8.77 -20.09 -4.22
N PHE A 326 9.71 -19.58 -3.42
CA PHE A 326 9.47 -18.60 -2.36
C PHE A 326 8.99 -17.25 -2.90
N LYS A 327 9.65 -16.70 -3.94
CA LYS A 327 9.20 -15.47 -4.62
C LYS A 327 7.79 -15.64 -5.19
N HIS A 328 7.48 -16.80 -5.74
CA HIS A 328 6.13 -17.07 -6.25
C HIS A 328 5.11 -17.19 -5.11
N ALA A 329 5.48 -17.75 -3.95
CA ALA A 329 4.61 -17.71 -2.77
C ALA A 329 4.33 -16.25 -2.33
N ILE A 330 5.33 -15.36 -2.39
CA ILE A 330 5.20 -13.93 -2.04
C ILE A 330 4.18 -13.20 -2.93
N THR A 331 4.05 -13.56 -4.21
CA THR A 331 3.07 -12.90 -5.10
C THR A 331 1.61 -13.12 -4.69
N HIS A 332 1.34 -14.11 -3.82
CA HIS A 332 0.00 -14.45 -3.36
C HIS A 332 -0.47 -13.64 -2.13
N ASP A 333 0.39 -12.79 -1.54
CA ASP A 333 0.03 -11.85 -0.48
C ASP A 333 -0.62 -12.54 0.76
N TYR A 334 -0.05 -13.66 1.19
CA TYR A 334 -0.51 -14.42 2.35
C TYR A 334 -0.25 -13.66 3.66
N ARG A 335 -1.33 -13.38 4.40
CA ARG A 335 -1.33 -12.61 5.65
C ARG A 335 -1.96 -13.41 6.79
N TRP A 336 -1.57 -13.10 8.02
CA TRP A 336 -2.23 -13.70 9.19
C TRP A 336 -3.40 -12.88 9.72
N ASP A 337 -3.45 -11.59 9.36
CA ASP A 337 -4.53 -10.65 9.70
C ASP A 337 -5.32 -10.27 8.44
N PHE A 338 -6.60 -10.63 8.39
CA PHE A 338 -7.44 -10.63 7.18
C PHE A 338 -8.66 -9.70 7.26
N ASP A 339 -8.65 -8.69 8.12
CA ASP A 339 -9.73 -7.70 8.21
C ASP A 339 -9.69 -6.63 7.08
N GLY A 340 -9.36 -7.05 5.86
CA GLY A 340 -9.46 -6.23 4.64
C GLY A 340 -9.77 -7.09 3.40
N PRO A 341 -10.72 -6.69 2.54
CA PRO A 341 -11.07 -7.47 1.35
C PRO A 341 -9.95 -7.47 0.32
N PRO A 342 -9.74 -8.57 -0.43
CA PRO A 342 -8.86 -8.56 -1.59
C PRO A 342 -9.44 -7.66 -2.69
N PRO A 343 -8.63 -6.97 -3.51
CA PRO A 343 -9.15 -6.11 -4.57
C PRO A 343 -9.80 -6.96 -5.67
N PRO A 344 -11.04 -6.65 -6.14
CA PRO A 344 -11.70 -7.42 -7.18
C PRO A 344 -11.13 -7.16 -8.59
N ASP A 345 -11.01 -8.25 -9.37
CA ASP A 345 -10.51 -8.28 -10.74
C ASP A 345 -11.30 -7.34 -11.67
N GLY A 346 -10.53 -6.60 -12.49
CA GLY A 346 -10.98 -5.42 -13.22
C GLY A 346 -10.27 -4.14 -12.74
N LEU A 347 -9.85 -4.12 -11.47
CA LEU A 347 -8.95 -3.10 -10.95
C LEU A 347 -7.55 -3.19 -11.55
N LEU A 348 -7.01 -4.37 -11.87
CA LEU A 348 -5.66 -4.50 -12.45
C LEU A 348 -5.48 -3.73 -13.77
N ALA A 349 -6.45 -3.78 -14.69
CA ALA A 349 -6.37 -3.01 -15.94
C ALA A 349 -6.53 -1.48 -15.71
N ARG A 350 -7.33 -1.09 -14.70
CA ARG A 350 -7.48 0.31 -14.30
C ARG A 350 -6.28 0.83 -13.51
N VAL A 351 -5.66 -0.04 -12.73
CA VAL A 351 -4.44 0.16 -11.95
C VAL A 351 -3.26 0.24 -12.89
N GLU A 352 -3.11 -0.62 -13.91
CA GLU A 352 -2.04 -0.50 -14.92
C GLU A 352 -2.12 0.81 -15.73
N GLU A 353 -3.33 1.27 -16.06
CA GLU A 353 -3.54 2.57 -16.72
C GLU A 353 -3.22 3.74 -15.78
N LEU A 354 -3.70 3.69 -14.53
CA LEU A 354 -3.39 4.69 -13.50
C LEU A 354 -1.92 4.63 -13.05
N GLU A 355 -1.27 3.47 -13.10
CA GLU A 355 0.13 3.24 -12.77
C GLU A 355 1.04 3.76 -13.87
N ARG A 356 0.66 3.65 -15.15
CA ARG A 356 1.38 4.31 -16.26
C ARG A 356 1.34 5.83 -16.10
N GLN A 357 0.18 6.36 -15.71
CA GLN A 357 0.01 7.78 -15.38
C GLN A 357 0.82 8.17 -14.13
N THR A 358 0.82 7.33 -13.10
CA THR A 358 1.57 7.52 -11.85
C THR A 358 3.09 7.38 -12.04
N LYS A 359 3.59 6.49 -12.90
CA LYS A 359 5.01 6.34 -13.24
C LYS A 359 5.58 7.57 -13.94
N SER A 360 4.74 8.26 -14.73
CA SER A 360 5.09 9.55 -15.33
C SER A 360 5.16 10.69 -14.30
N LEU A 361 4.48 10.52 -13.16
CA LEU A 361 4.43 11.45 -12.03
C LEU A 361 5.40 11.05 -10.89
N LEU A 362 6.02 9.87 -10.93
CA LEU A 362 6.82 9.30 -9.84
C LEU A 362 8.13 10.06 -9.52
N PRO A 363 8.83 10.69 -10.48
CA PRO A 363 9.93 11.61 -10.15
C PRO A 363 9.46 12.83 -9.35
N ALA A 364 8.18 13.19 -9.40
CA ALA A 364 7.61 14.31 -8.63
C ALA A 364 7.15 13.90 -7.21
N ILE A 365 7.08 12.60 -6.90
CA ILE A 365 6.57 12.07 -5.62
C ILE A 365 7.72 11.67 -4.65
N GLN A 366 8.91 11.34 -5.15
CA GLN A 366 10.05 11.03 -4.26
C GLN A 366 10.60 12.24 -3.50
N ASP A 367 10.25 13.46 -3.92
CA ASP A 367 10.52 14.64 -3.11
C ASP A 367 9.53 14.79 -1.94
N THR A 368 8.39 14.06 -1.85
CA THR A 368 7.23 14.47 -1.03
C THR A 368 7.38 14.33 0.50
N GLN A 369 8.26 13.49 1.05
CA GLN A 369 8.45 13.39 2.52
C GLN A 369 9.60 14.28 3.04
N ALA A 370 10.65 14.47 2.23
CA ALA A 370 11.57 15.58 2.43
C ALA A 370 10.83 16.92 2.22
N LEU A 371 9.92 16.99 1.25
CA LEU A 371 8.97 18.08 1.05
C LEU A 371 7.90 18.15 2.13
N ASP A 372 7.49 17.15 2.91
CA ASP A 372 6.45 17.41 3.93
C ASP A 372 7.04 18.22 5.10
N GLY A 373 8.29 17.91 5.47
CA GLY A 373 9.12 18.74 6.34
C GLY A 373 9.52 20.06 5.69
N GLU A 374 9.95 20.04 4.42
CA GLU A 374 10.38 21.23 3.68
C GLU A 374 9.21 22.10 3.23
N VAL A 375 7.99 21.60 3.04
CA VAL A 375 6.72 22.29 2.73
C VAL A 375 6.07 22.75 4.01
N THR A 376 6.21 22.06 5.14
CA THR A 376 5.83 22.65 6.44
C THR A 376 6.79 23.79 6.81
N ARG A 377 8.10 23.63 6.52
CA ARG A 377 9.12 24.68 6.67
C ARG A 377 8.95 25.81 5.66
N LEU A 378 8.69 25.52 4.39
CA LEU A 378 8.47 26.48 3.30
C LEU A 378 7.08 27.11 3.42
N LYS A 379 6.03 26.42 3.89
CA LYS A 379 4.74 27.05 4.27
C LYS A 379 4.94 27.96 5.46
N GLY A 380 5.67 27.55 6.50
CA GLY A 380 6.05 28.45 7.59
C GLY A 380 6.89 29.66 7.12
N THR A 381 7.79 29.45 6.16
CA THR A 381 8.65 30.50 5.57
C THR A 381 7.89 31.38 4.56
N VAL A 382 6.92 30.83 3.82
CA VAL A 382 6.02 31.53 2.87
C VAL A 382 4.90 32.23 3.62
N ASP A 383 4.40 31.70 4.73
CA ASP A 383 3.47 32.38 5.62
C ASP A 383 4.19 33.51 6.38
N ALA A 384 5.45 33.31 6.78
CA ALA A 384 6.30 34.37 7.35
C ALA A 384 6.74 35.42 6.30
N LEU A 385 7.08 35.01 5.07
CA LEU A 385 7.39 35.90 3.95
C LEU A 385 6.12 36.56 3.40
N ALA A 386 4.96 35.92 3.40
CA ALA A 386 3.68 36.52 3.00
C ALA A 386 3.12 37.41 4.11
N ALA A 387 3.42 37.16 5.39
CA ALA A 387 3.18 38.10 6.48
C ALA A 387 4.15 39.29 6.40
N ALA A 388 5.44 39.07 6.09
CA ALA A 388 6.44 40.11 5.87
C ALA A 388 6.16 40.92 4.59
N VAL A 389 5.75 40.29 3.49
CA VAL A 389 5.31 40.91 2.22
C VAL A 389 3.93 41.51 2.38
N ARG A 390 3.01 41.02 3.22
CA ARG A 390 1.78 41.78 3.56
C ARG A 390 2.09 43.00 4.42
N GLN A 391 3.09 42.94 5.30
CA GLN A 391 3.60 44.10 6.05
C GLN A 391 4.35 45.09 5.13
N LEU A 392 5.18 44.62 4.18
CA LEU A 392 5.98 45.42 3.23
C LEU A 392 5.22 45.87 1.96
N ALA A 393 4.33 45.07 1.40
CA ALA A 393 3.73 45.28 0.08
C ALA A 393 2.38 46.00 0.08
N VAL A 394 1.77 46.27 1.24
CA VAL A 394 0.59 47.14 1.32
C VAL A 394 0.88 48.42 2.11
N THR A 395 1.87 48.42 3.01
CA THR A 395 2.19 49.62 3.80
C THR A 395 3.37 50.40 3.21
N ASP A 396 4.50 49.75 2.90
CA ASP A 396 5.68 50.48 2.43
C ASP A 396 5.60 50.85 0.94
N LEU A 397 5.01 49.98 0.10
CA LEU A 397 4.83 50.29 -1.32
C LEU A 397 3.67 51.26 -1.58
N ALA A 398 2.61 51.26 -0.78
CA ALA A 398 1.52 52.24 -0.89
C ALA A 398 1.94 53.61 -0.33
N ASN A 399 2.75 53.65 0.74
CA ASN A 399 3.34 54.89 1.25
C ASN A 399 4.44 55.41 0.30
N ALA A 400 5.28 54.54 -0.27
CA ALA A 400 6.28 54.93 -1.25
C ALA A 400 5.65 55.34 -2.59
N LEU A 401 4.55 54.71 -3.04
CA LEU A 401 3.83 55.13 -4.25
C LEU A 401 3.13 56.46 -4.01
N ALA A 402 2.53 56.70 -2.84
CA ALA A 402 1.95 58.00 -2.49
C ALA A 402 3.02 59.10 -2.32
N GLU A 403 4.20 58.79 -1.77
CA GLU A 403 5.35 59.69 -1.68
C GLU A 403 5.97 59.97 -3.05
N LEU A 404 6.13 58.95 -3.91
CA LEU A 404 6.69 59.10 -5.25
C LEU A 404 5.70 59.79 -6.20
N GLU A 405 4.39 59.58 -6.05
CA GLU A 405 3.36 60.32 -6.77
C GLU A 405 3.32 61.79 -6.33
N ALA A 406 3.48 62.07 -5.03
CA ALA A 406 3.62 63.44 -4.51
C ALA A 406 4.94 64.10 -4.98
N GLU A 407 6.03 63.35 -5.08
CA GLU A 407 7.34 63.82 -5.56
C GLU A 407 7.36 64.02 -7.07
N VAL A 408 6.71 63.16 -7.85
CA VAL A 408 6.50 63.32 -9.30
C VAL A 408 5.61 64.54 -9.60
N GLN A 409 4.63 64.84 -8.74
CA GLN A 409 3.84 66.08 -8.87
C GLN A 409 4.62 67.33 -8.43
N ARG A 410 5.51 67.24 -7.43
CA ARG A 410 6.46 68.32 -7.07
C ARG A 410 7.48 68.60 -8.16
N LEU A 411 8.13 67.57 -8.70
CA LEU A 411 9.17 67.68 -9.74
C LEU A 411 8.60 68.13 -11.10
N LYS A 412 7.33 67.81 -11.39
CA LYS A 412 6.61 68.37 -12.55
C LYS A 412 6.39 69.88 -12.45
N ALA A 413 6.37 70.46 -11.24
CA ALA A 413 6.16 71.88 -11.00
C ALA A 413 7.44 72.73 -11.07
N GLU A 414 8.63 72.12 -11.07
CA GLU A 414 9.92 72.82 -10.93
C GLU A 414 10.85 72.78 -12.16
N ILE A 415 10.33 72.55 -13.38
CA ILE A 415 11.19 72.56 -14.57
C ILE A 415 11.46 74.01 -15.03
N PRO A 416 12.72 74.47 -14.93
CA PRO A 416 13.39 75.01 -16.11
C PRO A 416 14.73 74.29 -16.40
N ARG A 417 14.76 73.64 -17.58
CA ARG A 417 15.87 73.07 -18.39
C ARG A 417 17.31 73.07 -17.84
N PRO A 418 17.95 71.88 -17.88
CA PRO A 418 19.37 71.71 -18.20
C PRO A 418 19.62 70.85 -19.47
N PRO A 419 20.86 70.79 -20.00
CA PRO A 419 21.18 70.64 -21.43
C PRO A 419 21.27 69.18 -21.94
N GLU A 420 21.30 69.01 -23.27
CA GLU A 420 21.33 67.74 -24.02
C GLU A 420 22.46 66.78 -23.54
N PRO A 421 22.20 65.45 -23.45
CA PRO A 421 23.13 64.49 -22.84
C PRO A 421 24.29 64.13 -23.77
N GLU A 422 25.52 64.48 -23.36
CA GLU A 422 26.78 63.92 -23.90
C GLU A 422 27.11 62.62 -23.13
N ALA A 423 27.49 61.54 -23.83
CA ALA A 423 27.98 60.33 -23.16
C ALA A 423 29.25 60.65 -22.33
N PRO A 424 29.50 60.00 -21.18
CA PRO A 424 30.63 60.35 -20.33
C PRO A 424 31.97 60.04 -21.00
N GLN A 425 32.92 60.99 -20.96
CA GLN A 425 34.28 60.78 -21.45
C GLN A 425 35.00 59.68 -20.62
N PRO A 426 35.59 58.64 -21.25
CA PRO A 426 36.30 57.60 -20.50
C PRO A 426 37.63 58.11 -19.91
N PRO A 427 38.13 57.49 -18.83
CA PRO A 427 39.43 57.84 -18.25
C PRO A 427 40.54 57.60 -19.28
N MET A 428 41.41 58.59 -19.48
CA MET A 428 42.49 58.54 -20.48
C MET A 428 43.70 59.37 -20.08
N SER A 429 44.88 58.98 -20.58
CA SER A 429 46.13 59.72 -20.39
C SER A 429 46.36 60.70 -21.53
N ASP A 430 46.47 62.00 -21.23
CA ASP A 430 46.75 63.02 -22.22
C ASP A 430 48.26 63.14 -22.50
N LEU A 431 48.65 62.75 -23.70
CA LEU A 431 50.04 62.76 -24.17
C LEU A 431 50.25 63.74 -25.34
N ARG A 432 49.26 64.59 -25.64
CA ARG A 432 49.39 65.58 -26.70
C ARG A 432 50.56 66.51 -26.41
N GLY A 433 51.37 66.79 -27.44
CA GLY A 433 52.58 67.61 -27.31
C GLY A 433 53.75 66.97 -26.57
N GLN A 434 53.60 65.76 -26.02
CA GLN A 434 54.64 65.04 -25.27
C GLN A 434 55.33 63.93 -26.08
N LEU A 435 54.83 63.65 -27.29
CA LEU A 435 55.33 62.59 -28.16
C LEU A 435 56.36 63.12 -29.19
N PRO A 436 57.30 62.27 -29.65
CA PRO A 436 58.25 62.64 -30.71
C PRO A 436 57.58 63.23 -31.96
N THR A 437 58.14 64.31 -32.49
CA THR A 437 57.72 65.00 -33.73
C THR A 437 58.94 65.41 -34.56
N ILE A 438 58.74 65.67 -35.85
CA ILE A 438 59.76 66.30 -36.71
C ILE A 438 59.70 67.81 -36.50
N SER A 439 60.80 68.41 -36.05
CA SER A 439 60.89 69.86 -35.82
C SER A 439 60.51 70.65 -37.09
N GLY A 440 59.61 71.63 -36.95
CA GLY A 440 59.14 72.47 -38.05
C GLY A 440 58.08 71.85 -38.96
N GLN A 441 57.61 70.63 -38.67
CA GLN A 441 56.48 70.01 -39.38
C GLN A 441 55.29 69.80 -38.43
N SER A 442 54.10 70.15 -38.89
CA SER A 442 52.83 69.87 -38.21
C SER A 442 51.82 69.26 -39.18
N TYR A 443 50.82 68.58 -38.64
CA TYR A 443 49.65 68.20 -39.42
C TYR A 443 48.80 69.44 -39.73
N PRO A 444 48.05 69.45 -40.86
CA PRO A 444 47.13 70.53 -41.16
C PRO A 444 46.09 70.74 -40.05
N GLU A 445 45.72 71.98 -39.80
CA GLU A 445 44.68 72.32 -38.82
C GLU A 445 43.27 72.21 -39.42
N ARG A 446 42.29 71.85 -38.59
CA ARG A 446 40.85 71.79 -38.91
C ARG A 446 40.03 72.30 -37.73
N VAL A 447 38.80 72.73 -38.00
CA VAL A 447 37.82 73.05 -36.95
C VAL A 447 37.10 71.79 -36.48
N GLU A 448 36.77 71.68 -35.18
CA GLU A 448 36.09 70.49 -34.63
C GLU A 448 34.75 70.18 -35.30
N THR A 449 34.02 71.21 -35.78
CA THR A 449 32.76 71.03 -36.52
C THR A 449 32.92 70.35 -37.88
N ALA A 450 34.16 70.27 -38.39
CA ALA A 450 34.47 69.52 -39.60
C ALA A 450 34.53 68.01 -39.36
N ILE A 451 34.51 67.55 -38.09
CA ILE A 451 34.48 66.12 -37.78
C ILE A 451 33.16 65.51 -38.25
N ARG A 452 33.28 64.49 -39.08
CA ARG A 452 32.13 63.73 -39.61
C ARG A 452 32.25 62.23 -39.36
N ARG A 453 33.42 61.72 -38.97
CA ARG A 453 33.67 60.27 -38.90
C ARG A 453 34.60 59.90 -37.76
N VAL A 454 34.40 58.70 -37.20
CA VAL A 454 35.40 58.02 -36.36
C VAL A 454 35.99 56.86 -37.16
N ILE A 455 37.31 56.78 -37.24
CA ILE A 455 38.02 55.79 -38.06
C ILE A 455 38.85 54.90 -37.14
N VAL A 456 38.53 53.60 -37.15
CA VAL A 456 39.18 52.57 -36.34
C VAL A 456 40.34 51.95 -37.11
N HIS A 457 41.50 51.89 -36.45
CA HIS A 457 42.76 51.38 -36.99
C HIS A 457 43.32 50.24 -36.13
N HIS A 458 44.20 49.44 -36.71
CA HIS A 458 45.17 48.64 -35.93
C HIS A 458 46.59 49.10 -36.22
N THR A 459 47.53 48.83 -35.31
CA THR A 459 48.91 49.29 -35.47
C THR A 459 49.81 48.31 -36.24
N VAL A 460 49.41 47.04 -36.39
CA VAL A 460 50.25 45.94 -36.89
C VAL A 460 51.55 45.80 -36.07
N THR A 461 51.44 46.04 -34.77
CA THR A 461 52.53 45.90 -33.80
C THR A 461 52.17 44.88 -32.73
N ARG A 462 53.04 44.70 -31.73
CA ARG A 462 52.66 44.07 -30.48
C ARG A 462 51.61 44.92 -29.75
N ALA A 463 50.76 44.27 -28.96
CA ALA A 463 49.68 44.92 -28.21
C ALA A 463 50.16 45.78 -27.03
N ASP A 464 51.42 45.59 -26.60
CA ASP A 464 52.10 46.35 -25.55
C ASP A 464 52.93 47.53 -26.10
N ILE A 465 52.73 47.94 -27.37
CA ILE A 465 53.47 49.07 -27.95
C ILE A 465 53.12 50.37 -27.20
N THR A 466 54.14 51.15 -26.83
CA THR A 466 53.92 52.44 -26.19
C THR A 466 53.65 53.55 -27.23
N PRO A 467 52.84 54.58 -26.88
CA PRO A 467 52.65 55.75 -27.74
C PRO A 467 53.96 56.40 -28.18
N GLN A 468 54.96 56.49 -27.28
CA GLN A 468 56.28 57.05 -27.55
C GLN A 468 57.03 56.26 -28.62
N ARG A 469 57.03 54.93 -28.52
CA ARG A 469 57.71 54.07 -29.50
C ARG A 469 57.03 54.14 -30.85
N LEU A 470 55.70 54.13 -30.88
CA LEU A 470 54.92 54.21 -32.11
C LEU A 470 55.12 55.56 -32.82
N ALA A 471 55.08 56.68 -32.07
CA ALA A 471 55.39 58.01 -32.57
C ALA A 471 56.82 58.09 -33.14
N GLN A 472 57.82 57.57 -32.42
CA GLN A 472 59.22 57.56 -32.88
C GLN A 472 59.40 56.81 -34.21
N VAL A 473 58.74 55.66 -34.37
CA VAL A 473 58.81 54.87 -35.61
C VAL A 473 58.20 55.65 -36.78
N GLN A 474 57.08 56.33 -36.56
CA GLN A 474 56.43 57.12 -37.60
C GLN A 474 57.22 58.38 -37.98
N VAL A 475 57.85 59.04 -37.00
CA VAL A 475 58.77 60.17 -37.19
C VAL A 475 60.01 59.74 -37.99
N ASN A 476 60.63 58.62 -37.62
CA ASN A 476 61.75 58.07 -38.38
C ASN A 476 61.36 57.69 -39.82
N GLY A 477 60.09 57.38 -40.06
CA GLY A 477 59.50 57.15 -41.38
C GLY A 477 59.11 58.44 -42.13
N GLY A 478 59.50 59.61 -41.64
CA GLY A 478 59.27 60.90 -42.30
C GLY A 478 57.89 61.52 -42.04
N ARG A 479 57.12 61.03 -41.08
CA ARG A 479 55.81 61.62 -40.71
C ARG A 479 55.99 62.73 -39.66
N PRO A 480 55.21 63.82 -39.69
CA PRO A 480 55.32 64.92 -38.71
C PRO A 480 55.20 64.48 -37.24
N GLY A 481 54.41 63.44 -36.96
CA GLY A 481 54.21 62.86 -35.63
C GLY A 481 53.32 61.61 -35.69
N ILE A 482 52.80 61.12 -34.56
CA ILE A 482 51.88 59.97 -34.55
C ILE A 482 50.59 60.26 -35.32
N THR A 483 50.11 59.32 -36.12
CA THR A 483 48.99 59.49 -37.05
C THR A 483 47.63 59.13 -36.46
N TYR A 484 47.52 59.05 -35.14
CA TYR A 484 46.31 58.65 -34.43
C TYR A 484 45.94 59.71 -33.40
N HIS A 485 44.64 59.96 -33.21
CA HIS A 485 44.14 60.85 -32.17
C HIS A 485 44.11 60.13 -30.83
N PHE A 486 43.75 58.84 -30.86
CA PHE A 486 43.76 57.96 -29.70
C PHE A 486 44.49 56.66 -30.02
N LEU A 487 45.25 56.15 -29.06
CA LEU A 487 45.81 54.80 -29.06
C LEU A 487 45.27 54.04 -27.85
N ILE A 488 44.76 52.83 -28.07
CA ILE A 488 44.29 51.92 -27.03
C ILE A 488 45.26 50.74 -26.95
N SER A 489 45.95 50.56 -25.82
CA SER A 489 46.85 49.42 -25.59
C SER A 489 46.09 48.10 -25.40
N GLY A 490 46.79 46.97 -25.48
CA GLY A 490 46.17 45.63 -25.38
C GLY A 490 45.46 45.34 -24.05
N ASP A 491 45.81 46.07 -23.00
CA ASP A 491 45.16 46.03 -21.67
C ASP A 491 44.00 47.03 -21.53
N GLY A 492 43.69 47.81 -22.57
CA GLY A 492 42.59 48.77 -22.61
C GLY A 492 42.95 50.21 -22.21
N ALA A 493 44.19 50.54 -21.85
CA ALA A 493 44.51 51.94 -21.51
C ALA A 493 44.38 52.87 -22.74
N ILE A 494 43.65 53.99 -22.58
CA ILE A 494 43.48 55.01 -23.63
C ILE A 494 44.55 56.10 -23.47
N TYR A 495 45.26 56.37 -24.56
CA TYR A 495 46.19 57.49 -24.69
C TYR A 495 45.66 58.49 -25.71
N TRP A 496 45.48 59.75 -25.31
CA TRP A 496 45.14 60.84 -26.21
C TRP A 496 46.42 61.43 -26.79
N THR A 497 46.64 61.24 -28.09
CA THR A 497 47.94 61.44 -28.73
C THR A 497 48.01 62.63 -29.69
N GLN A 498 46.87 63.07 -30.25
CA GLN A 498 46.79 64.27 -31.11
C GLN A 498 45.52 65.09 -30.78
N PRO A 499 45.57 66.43 -30.87
CA PRO A 499 44.40 67.27 -30.65
C PRO A 499 43.37 67.12 -31.78
N PHE A 500 42.09 67.44 -31.52
CA PHE A 500 41.01 67.25 -32.50
C PHE A 500 41.12 68.17 -33.72
N ASP A 501 41.75 69.33 -33.56
CA ASP A 501 42.04 70.27 -34.62
C ASP A 501 43.19 69.81 -35.54
N SER A 502 43.82 68.66 -35.29
CA SER A 502 44.88 68.10 -36.13
C SER A 502 44.34 67.10 -37.15
N ALA A 503 44.40 67.43 -38.45
CA ALA A 503 44.05 66.54 -39.55
C ALA A 503 45.19 65.55 -39.85
N VAL A 504 45.36 64.55 -38.98
CA VAL A 504 46.43 63.56 -39.09
C VAL A 504 46.37 62.74 -40.39
N ALA A 505 47.53 62.37 -40.93
CA ALA A 505 47.65 61.51 -42.11
C ALA A 505 47.37 60.02 -41.79
N GLN A 506 46.15 59.72 -41.34
CA GLN A 506 45.70 58.40 -40.90
C GLN A 506 45.34 57.44 -42.06
N THR A 507 44.99 57.98 -43.22
CA THR A 507 44.67 57.23 -44.45
C THR A 507 45.36 57.86 -45.66
N PHE A 508 45.33 57.21 -46.81
CA PHE A 508 45.68 57.79 -48.12
C PHE A 508 44.53 58.57 -48.75
N VAL A 509 43.36 58.65 -48.12
CA VAL A 509 42.18 59.40 -48.59
C VAL A 509 42.17 60.78 -47.93
N PRO A 510 42.52 61.87 -48.63
CA PRO A 510 42.67 63.19 -48.01
C PRO A 510 41.39 63.69 -47.33
N ALA A 511 40.22 63.40 -47.91
CA ALA A 511 38.94 63.79 -47.32
C ALA A 511 38.68 63.12 -45.96
N ALA A 512 39.03 61.83 -45.81
CA ALA A 512 38.88 61.10 -44.55
C ALA A 512 39.89 61.58 -43.47
N ASN A 513 41.05 62.08 -43.88
CA ASN A 513 42.00 62.72 -42.96
C ASN A 513 41.49 64.08 -42.47
N ALA A 514 40.79 64.83 -43.32
CA ALA A 514 40.25 66.15 -42.99
C ALA A 514 39.06 66.09 -42.00
N ASP A 515 38.20 65.06 -42.10
CA ASP A 515 36.98 64.95 -41.28
C ASP A 515 36.95 63.78 -40.28
N GLY A 516 37.99 62.93 -40.27
CA GLY A 516 38.05 61.73 -39.42
C GLY A 516 38.77 61.94 -38.09
N VAL A 517 38.26 61.35 -37.01
CA VAL A 517 38.99 61.13 -35.74
C VAL A 517 39.56 59.71 -35.75
N ALA A 518 40.85 59.58 -35.49
CA ALA A 518 41.59 58.32 -35.62
C ALA A 518 41.70 57.59 -34.27
N VAL A 519 41.09 56.40 -34.14
CA VAL A 519 41.19 55.54 -32.96
C VAL A 519 41.97 54.28 -33.33
N ALA A 520 43.18 54.11 -32.79
CA ALA A 520 44.03 52.97 -33.09
C ALA A 520 44.05 51.94 -31.96
N LEU A 521 43.90 50.68 -32.32
CA LEU A 521 44.05 49.53 -31.43
C LEU A 521 45.47 48.98 -31.57
N ALA A 522 46.22 48.96 -30.48
CA ALA A 522 47.56 48.37 -30.44
C ALA A 522 47.47 46.85 -30.66
N GLY A 523 48.07 46.35 -31.73
CA GLY A 523 48.08 44.93 -32.07
C GLY A 523 48.08 44.66 -33.58
N ASN A 524 48.28 43.38 -33.93
CA ASN A 524 48.13 42.88 -35.29
C ASN A 524 46.86 42.02 -35.38
N PHE A 525 45.73 42.66 -35.68
CA PHE A 525 44.42 42.00 -35.76
C PHE A 525 44.08 41.50 -37.16
N THR A 526 45.11 41.17 -37.94
CA THR A 526 44.93 40.69 -39.31
C THR A 526 44.14 39.39 -39.34
N ASP A 527 44.44 38.44 -38.44
CA ASP A 527 43.83 37.11 -38.45
C ASP A 527 43.02 36.77 -37.18
N ALA A 528 42.98 37.66 -36.17
CA ALA A 528 42.20 37.51 -34.93
C ALA A 528 41.63 38.88 -34.47
N PRO A 529 40.45 38.93 -33.83
CA PRO A 529 39.88 40.19 -33.35
C PRO A 529 40.64 40.73 -32.13
N PRO A 530 40.48 42.03 -31.81
CA PRO A 530 41.02 42.60 -30.57
C PRO A 530 40.45 41.93 -29.31
N PRO A 531 41.20 41.88 -28.19
CA PRO A 531 40.70 41.34 -26.93
C PRO A 531 39.46 42.11 -26.42
N PRO A 532 38.54 41.47 -25.67
CA PRO A 532 37.31 42.10 -25.17
C PRO A 532 37.55 43.41 -24.42
N VAL A 533 38.52 43.46 -23.51
CA VAL A 533 38.85 44.69 -22.76
C VAL A 533 39.23 45.87 -23.67
N GLN A 534 39.87 45.58 -24.80
CA GLN A 534 40.26 46.58 -25.80
C GLN A 534 39.06 47.03 -26.65
N LEU A 535 38.11 46.12 -26.92
CA LEU A 535 36.86 46.43 -27.62
C LEU A 535 35.87 47.22 -26.76
N ASP A 536 35.69 46.85 -25.49
CA ASP A 536 34.81 47.56 -24.54
C ASP A 536 35.30 48.99 -24.32
N THR A 537 36.62 49.15 -24.19
CA THR A 537 37.22 50.48 -24.02
C THR A 537 37.13 51.31 -25.31
N ALA A 538 37.28 50.67 -26.48
CA ALA A 538 37.02 51.32 -27.75
C ALA A 538 35.54 51.73 -27.89
N ALA A 539 34.60 50.92 -27.42
CA ALA A 539 33.17 51.24 -27.45
C ALA A 539 32.85 52.46 -26.58
N ALA A 540 33.38 52.52 -25.35
CA ALA A 540 33.21 53.68 -24.47
C ALA A 540 33.78 54.97 -25.07
N LEU A 541 34.98 54.90 -25.65
CA LEU A 541 35.59 56.05 -26.32
C LEU A 541 34.80 56.49 -27.56
N ILE A 542 34.36 55.54 -28.38
CA ILE A 542 33.58 55.82 -29.59
C ILE A 542 32.19 56.38 -29.23
N ALA A 543 31.52 55.86 -28.19
CA ALA A 543 30.24 56.39 -27.72
C ALA A 543 30.36 57.85 -27.28
N TRP A 544 31.42 58.20 -26.52
CA TRP A 544 31.73 59.59 -26.18
C TRP A 544 31.96 60.45 -27.44
N LEU A 545 32.80 60.00 -28.37
CA LEU A 545 33.11 60.75 -29.59
C LEU A 545 31.87 60.94 -30.49
N VAL A 546 31.05 59.90 -30.65
CA VAL A 546 29.82 59.92 -31.45
C VAL A 546 28.81 60.90 -30.83
N SER A 547 28.64 60.88 -29.51
CA SER A 547 27.77 61.81 -28.80
C SER A 547 28.29 63.25 -28.87
N ARG A 548 29.57 63.46 -28.56
CA ARG A 548 30.25 64.77 -28.55
C ARG A 548 30.15 65.50 -29.90
N PHE A 549 30.42 64.78 -30.99
CA PHE A 549 30.42 65.36 -32.34
C PHE A 549 29.08 65.23 -33.05
N LYS A 550 28.03 64.79 -32.34
CA LYS A 550 26.67 64.58 -32.89
C LYS A 550 26.66 63.69 -34.14
N LEU A 551 27.49 62.66 -34.12
CA LEU A 551 27.56 61.64 -35.16
C LEU A 551 26.53 60.54 -34.89
N SER A 552 26.29 59.71 -35.88
CA SER A 552 25.56 58.45 -35.74
C SER A 552 26.53 57.27 -35.66
N ILE A 553 26.05 56.13 -35.17
CA ILE A 553 26.82 54.87 -35.21
C ILE A 553 27.18 54.43 -36.65
N ALA A 554 26.49 54.96 -37.68
CA ALA A 554 26.82 54.70 -39.07
C ALA A 554 28.07 55.45 -39.54
N ASP A 555 28.49 56.48 -38.79
CA ASP A 555 29.65 57.33 -39.09
C ASP A 555 30.96 56.78 -38.49
N VAL A 556 30.92 55.55 -37.96
CA VAL A 556 32.08 54.80 -37.45
C VAL A 556 32.54 53.81 -38.52
N TYR A 557 33.78 53.96 -38.97
CA TYR A 557 34.37 53.21 -40.06
C TYR A 557 35.64 52.50 -39.61
N GLY A 558 35.89 51.31 -40.11
CA GLY A 558 37.25 50.76 -40.16
C GLY A 558 38.01 51.37 -41.32
N ARG A 559 39.32 51.54 -41.19
CA ARG A 559 40.14 52.09 -42.29
C ARG A 559 39.93 51.35 -43.63
N CYS A 560 39.72 50.04 -43.62
CA CYS A 560 39.46 49.21 -44.79
C CYS A 560 38.13 49.50 -45.51
N GLU A 561 37.19 50.18 -44.84
CA GLU A 561 35.94 50.67 -45.45
C GLU A 561 36.16 51.95 -46.28
N LEU A 562 37.29 52.63 -46.07
CA LEU A 562 37.62 53.90 -46.71
C LEU A 562 38.68 53.75 -47.81
N GLU A 563 39.56 52.76 -47.70
CA GLU A 563 40.60 52.46 -48.67
C GLU A 563 41.02 50.99 -48.65
N ASN A 564 41.68 50.54 -49.72
CA ASN A 564 42.08 49.13 -49.88
C ASN A 564 43.29 48.75 -49.02
N VAL A 565 43.06 48.55 -47.72
CA VAL A 565 44.06 48.13 -46.72
C VAL A 565 43.47 47.12 -45.73
N ALA A 566 44.32 46.39 -44.99
CA ALA A 566 43.86 45.37 -44.04
C ALA A 566 43.40 45.92 -42.67
N SER A 567 43.67 47.19 -42.34
CA SER A 567 43.35 47.80 -41.05
C SER A 567 41.84 48.10 -40.93
N PRO A 568 41.17 47.86 -39.78
CA PRO A 568 41.71 47.44 -38.49
C PRO A 568 41.87 45.92 -38.31
N GLY A 569 41.71 45.13 -39.36
CA GLY A 569 41.88 43.67 -39.37
C GLY A 569 41.05 43.02 -40.47
N LYS A 570 41.43 41.82 -40.96
CA LYS A 570 40.58 41.10 -41.93
C LYS A 570 39.24 40.69 -41.32
N GLN A 571 39.18 40.57 -39.99
CA GLN A 571 37.96 40.20 -39.27
C GLN A 571 37.01 41.38 -38.96
N TRP A 572 37.29 42.59 -39.47
CA TRP A 572 36.46 43.77 -39.22
C TRP A 572 35.04 43.62 -39.76
N LEU A 573 34.89 43.26 -41.05
CA LEU A 573 33.60 43.05 -41.74
C LEU A 573 33.27 41.56 -41.98
N ALA A 574 34.23 40.67 -41.75
CA ALA A 574 34.15 39.24 -42.06
C ALA A 574 34.69 38.40 -40.88
N GLY A 575 34.54 37.08 -40.90
CA GLY A 575 34.97 36.24 -39.76
C GLY A 575 34.19 36.59 -38.48
N ALA A 576 34.88 36.93 -37.39
CA ALA A 576 34.23 37.31 -36.14
C ALA A 576 33.42 38.63 -36.22
N ASN A 577 33.56 39.42 -37.30
CA ASN A 577 32.82 40.65 -37.56
C ASN A 577 32.77 41.58 -36.32
N PHE A 578 33.95 41.91 -35.80
CA PHE A 578 34.03 42.69 -34.57
C PHE A 578 33.54 44.14 -34.73
N ARG A 579 33.27 44.60 -35.97
CA ARG A 579 32.51 45.84 -36.23
C ARG A 579 31.10 45.77 -35.66
N ALA A 580 30.38 44.66 -35.86
CA ALA A 580 29.02 44.51 -35.35
C ALA A 580 29.01 44.55 -33.81
N THR A 581 29.90 43.79 -33.18
CA THR A 581 30.05 43.74 -31.72
C THR A 581 30.42 45.12 -31.15
N LEU A 582 31.35 45.84 -31.79
CA LEU A 582 31.75 47.18 -31.34
C LEU A 582 30.59 48.18 -31.45
N LEU A 583 29.83 48.17 -32.56
CA LEU A 583 28.72 49.11 -32.75
C LEU A 583 27.50 48.79 -31.90
N GLU A 584 27.28 47.52 -31.54
CA GLU A 584 26.26 47.11 -30.58
C GLU A 584 26.59 47.65 -29.18
N ALA A 585 27.83 47.44 -28.71
CA ALA A 585 28.29 48.00 -27.43
C ALA A 585 28.22 49.55 -27.40
N VAL A 586 28.55 50.22 -28.51
CA VAL A 586 28.38 51.68 -28.63
C VAL A 586 26.91 52.08 -28.56
N ARG A 587 26.00 51.32 -29.19
CA ARG A 587 24.56 51.60 -29.17
C ARG A 587 23.98 51.46 -27.77
N ASP A 588 24.36 50.42 -27.04
CA ASP A 588 23.88 50.20 -25.66
C ASP A 588 24.28 51.34 -24.73
N LEU A 589 25.51 51.85 -24.86
CA LEU A 589 26.00 53.00 -24.10
C LEU A 589 25.26 54.30 -24.47
N LEU A 590 24.90 54.49 -25.74
CA LEU A 590 24.10 55.65 -26.18
C LEU A 590 22.63 55.55 -25.74
N GLU A 591 22.03 54.35 -25.75
CA GLU A 591 20.64 54.13 -25.31
C GLU A 591 20.46 54.30 -23.79
N ALA A 592 21.45 53.93 -22.99
CA ALA A 592 21.48 54.19 -21.55
C ALA A 592 21.51 55.71 -21.21
N SER A 593 21.79 56.56 -22.19
CA SER A 593 22.00 58.00 -22.02
C SER A 593 20.80 58.89 -22.42
N ASP A 594 19.69 58.34 -22.96
CA ASP A 594 18.47 59.09 -23.36
C ASP A 594 17.28 58.86 -22.39
N PRO A 595 16.97 59.82 -21.51
CA PRO A 595 15.93 59.66 -20.48
C PRO A 595 14.51 59.51 -21.02
N LEU A 596 14.18 60.08 -22.19
CA LEU A 596 12.79 60.11 -22.69
C LEU A 596 12.35 58.78 -23.31
N ARG A 597 13.26 58.09 -24.01
CA ARG A 597 13.00 56.74 -24.53
C ARG A 597 12.93 55.70 -23.43
N LEU A 598 13.71 55.86 -22.37
CA LEU A 598 13.63 55.01 -21.18
C LEU A 598 12.27 55.14 -20.48
N ILE A 599 11.74 56.36 -20.34
CA ILE A 599 10.41 56.61 -19.76
C ILE A 599 9.29 55.96 -20.58
N GLU A 600 9.34 56.06 -21.91
CA GLU A 600 8.34 55.46 -22.82
C GLU A 600 8.37 53.91 -22.76
N LYS A 601 9.57 53.33 -22.68
CA LYS A 601 9.77 51.87 -22.51
C LYS A 601 9.24 51.40 -21.16
N LEU A 602 9.56 52.13 -20.09
CA LEU A 602 9.08 51.84 -18.74
C LEU A 602 7.55 51.95 -18.64
N ARG A 603 6.93 52.95 -19.27
CA ARG A 603 5.45 53.08 -19.30
C ARG A 603 4.75 51.89 -19.95
N ARG A 604 5.27 51.39 -21.08
CA ARG A 604 4.73 50.20 -21.74
C ARG A 604 4.93 48.94 -20.90
N GLN A 605 6.07 48.83 -20.21
CA GLN A 605 6.31 47.74 -19.27
C GLN A 605 5.36 47.79 -18.09
N VAL A 606 5.07 48.97 -17.52
CA VAL A 606 4.12 49.12 -16.41
C VAL A 606 2.71 48.68 -16.82
N LEU A 607 2.22 49.11 -17.99
CA LEU A 607 0.90 48.67 -18.50
C LEU A 607 0.83 47.16 -18.76
N GLY A 608 1.90 46.58 -19.31
CA GLY A 608 1.98 45.12 -19.50
C GLY A 608 2.02 44.35 -18.18
N LEU A 609 2.74 44.86 -17.19
CA LEU A 609 2.82 44.28 -15.85
C LEU A 609 1.50 44.42 -15.10
N GLN A 610 0.76 45.52 -15.26
CA GLN A 610 -0.56 45.71 -14.66
C GLN A 610 -1.59 44.69 -15.18
N ALA A 611 -1.58 44.40 -16.49
CA ALA A 611 -2.43 43.37 -17.07
C ALA A 611 -2.06 41.96 -16.57
N GLN A 612 -0.76 41.67 -16.42
CA GLN A 612 -0.29 40.42 -15.85
C GLN A 612 -0.66 40.28 -14.36
N VAL A 613 -0.59 41.36 -13.59
CA VAL A 613 -1.01 41.36 -12.18
C VAL A 613 -2.52 41.11 -12.04
N ALA A 614 -3.34 41.66 -12.93
CA ALA A 614 -4.79 41.39 -12.92
C ALA A 614 -5.10 39.92 -13.26
N ASP A 615 -4.45 39.36 -14.28
CA ASP A 615 -4.59 37.95 -14.67
C ASP A 615 -4.09 36.99 -13.56
N LEU A 616 -2.94 37.31 -12.95
CA LEU A 616 -2.43 36.57 -11.80
C LEU A 616 -3.36 36.67 -10.59
N THR A 617 -4.02 37.81 -10.38
CA THR A 617 -4.98 37.98 -9.27
C THR A 617 -6.21 37.08 -9.46
N ASP A 618 -6.74 36.99 -10.69
CA ASP A 618 -7.88 36.13 -11.01
C ASP A 618 -7.53 34.63 -10.93
N GLN A 619 -6.31 34.28 -11.35
CA GLN A 619 -5.76 32.93 -11.18
C GLN A 619 -5.55 32.58 -9.70
N VAL A 620 -5.12 33.53 -8.87
CA VAL A 620 -4.99 33.34 -7.41
C VAL A 620 -6.37 33.11 -6.78
N GLN A 621 -7.39 33.90 -7.14
CA GLN A 621 -8.75 33.71 -6.62
C GLN A 621 -9.36 32.35 -7.03
N THR A 622 -9.12 31.92 -8.27
CA THR A 622 -9.58 30.60 -8.76
C THR A 622 -8.86 29.46 -8.05
N ARG A 623 -7.57 29.63 -7.77
CA ARG A 623 -6.77 28.67 -7.01
C ARG A 623 -7.19 28.62 -5.54
N ASP A 624 -7.52 29.75 -4.94
CA ASP A 624 -8.03 29.81 -3.56
C ASP A 624 -9.37 29.07 -3.41
N ALA A 625 -10.26 29.18 -4.39
CA ALA A 625 -11.50 28.40 -4.43
C ALA A 625 -11.24 26.89 -4.55
N THR A 626 -10.25 26.51 -5.37
CA THR A 626 -9.80 25.11 -5.51
C THR A 626 -9.21 24.58 -4.20
N ILE A 627 -8.37 25.38 -3.54
CA ILE A 627 -7.76 25.04 -2.25
C ILE A 627 -8.83 24.89 -1.16
N ALA A 628 -9.87 25.73 -1.16
CA ALA A 628 -10.98 25.61 -0.22
C ALA A 628 -11.76 24.30 -0.41
N ASN A 629 -12.03 23.89 -1.66
CA ASN A 629 -12.70 22.62 -1.96
C ASN A 629 -11.85 21.41 -1.54
N GLN A 630 -10.55 21.43 -1.83
CA GLN A 630 -9.63 20.36 -1.44
C GLN A 630 -9.50 20.24 0.09
N ARG A 631 -9.51 21.37 0.83
CA ARG A 631 -9.50 21.36 2.29
C ARG A 631 -10.77 20.72 2.88
N ALA A 632 -11.93 20.94 2.27
CA ALA A 632 -13.18 20.29 2.68
C ALA A 632 -13.14 18.77 2.45
N GLU A 633 -12.57 18.34 1.32
CA GLU A 633 -12.38 16.93 0.99
C GLU A 633 -11.40 16.24 1.93
N ILE A 634 -10.28 16.90 2.26
CA ILE A 634 -9.31 16.40 3.27
C ILE A 634 -9.98 16.26 4.64
N ALA A 635 -10.81 17.20 5.07
CA ALA A 635 -11.53 17.11 6.33
C ALA A 635 -12.52 15.93 6.37
N ASP A 636 -13.19 15.63 5.25
CA ASP A 636 -14.07 14.47 5.11
C ASP A 636 -13.29 13.15 5.18
N LEU A 637 -12.15 13.09 4.51
CA LEU A 637 -11.27 11.92 4.52
C LEU A 637 -10.66 11.66 5.90
N LEU A 638 -10.26 12.72 6.63
CA LEU A 638 -9.77 12.60 8.00
C LEU A 638 -10.84 12.10 8.97
N ARG A 639 -12.09 12.55 8.82
CA ARG A 639 -13.22 11.99 9.59
C ARG A 639 -13.41 10.50 9.32
N LYS A 640 -13.38 10.09 8.04
CA LYS A 640 -13.49 8.67 7.64
C LYS A 640 -12.34 7.83 8.20
N LEU A 641 -11.13 8.38 8.21
CA LEU A 641 -9.95 7.75 8.82
C LEU A 641 -10.12 7.57 10.33
N GLN A 642 -10.65 8.58 11.02
CA GLN A 642 -10.88 8.54 12.46
C GLN A 642 -12.02 7.59 12.85
N GLU A 643 -13.02 7.42 11.98
CA GLU A 643 -14.09 6.42 12.12
C GLU A 643 -13.58 4.99 11.85
N CYS A 644 -12.70 4.79 10.85
CA CYS A 644 -12.02 3.50 10.62
C CYS A 644 -11.11 3.09 11.80
N GLN A 645 -10.46 4.03 12.47
CA GLN A 645 -9.65 3.76 13.67
C GLN A 645 -10.46 3.29 14.89
N SER A 646 -11.80 3.40 14.85
CA SER A 646 -12.69 2.98 15.94
C SER A 646 -13.21 1.54 15.82
N GLY A 647 -12.86 0.79 14.76
CA GLY A 647 -13.28 -0.60 14.56
C GLY A 647 -14.76 -0.80 14.20
N GLN A 648 -15.47 0.27 13.85
CA GLN A 648 -16.89 0.21 13.48
C GLN A 648 -17.04 -0.12 11.98
N VAL A 649 -17.68 -1.25 11.65
CA VAL A 649 -17.96 -1.68 10.26
C VAL A 649 -18.74 -0.57 9.53
N ILE A 650 -18.25 -0.07 8.39
CA ILE A 650 -18.95 0.97 7.61
C ILE A 650 -19.98 0.32 6.67
N VAL A 651 -21.26 0.64 6.85
CA VAL A 651 -22.35 0.23 5.96
C VAL A 651 -22.41 1.19 4.78
N THR A 652 -22.25 0.67 3.56
CA THR A 652 -22.32 1.47 2.33
C THR A 652 -23.74 1.98 2.08
N LYS A 653 -23.87 3.16 1.44
CA LYS A 653 -25.17 3.68 1.01
C LYS A 653 -25.81 2.71 0.00
N PRO A 654 -27.06 2.26 0.21
CA PRO A 654 -27.74 1.41 -0.77
C PRO A 654 -28.02 2.18 -2.07
N GLU A 655 -28.31 1.44 -3.15
CA GLU A 655 -28.83 2.04 -4.37
C GLU A 655 -30.20 2.67 -4.10
N ILE A 656 -30.30 3.97 -4.37
CA ILE A 656 -31.49 4.78 -4.10
C ILE A 656 -31.81 5.61 -5.33
N VAL A 657 -33.03 5.47 -5.82
CA VAL A 657 -33.57 6.32 -6.89
C VAL A 657 -34.10 7.61 -6.26
N ASP A 658 -33.49 8.74 -6.61
CA ASP A 658 -33.93 10.05 -6.11
C ASP A 658 -35.12 10.57 -6.93
N LEU A 659 -36.26 10.76 -6.26
CA LEU A 659 -37.48 11.31 -6.85
C LEU A 659 -37.94 12.61 -6.19
N VAL A 660 -37.15 13.20 -5.28
CA VAL A 660 -37.57 14.33 -4.41
C VAL A 660 -38.11 15.52 -5.20
N ASP A 661 -37.47 15.86 -6.31
CA ASP A 661 -37.86 17.01 -7.14
C ASP A 661 -38.80 16.65 -8.29
N SER A 662 -39.00 15.35 -8.57
CA SER A 662 -39.90 14.87 -9.62
C SER A 662 -41.31 14.50 -9.15
N LEU A 663 -41.49 14.28 -7.85
CA LEU A 663 -42.79 13.91 -7.29
C LEU A 663 -43.72 15.12 -7.18
N GLU A 664 -45.01 14.83 -7.30
CA GLU A 664 -46.07 15.83 -7.20
C GLU A 664 -46.11 16.50 -5.81
N LYS A 665 -46.32 17.82 -5.80
CA LYS A 665 -46.34 18.68 -4.60
C LYS A 665 -47.56 19.61 -4.65
N HIS A 666 -48.05 20.01 -3.48
CA HIS A 666 -49.15 20.96 -3.39
C HIS A 666 -48.72 22.34 -3.93
N PRO A 667 -49.57 23.06 -4.68
CA PRO A 667 -49.19 24.33 -5.32
C PRO A 667 -48.83 25.45 -4.33
N THR A 668 -49.38 25.42 -3.12
CA THR A 668 -49.21 26.51 -2.11
C THR A 668 -48.73 26.06 -0.74
N GLN A 669 -48.66 24.75 -0.46
CA GLN A 669 -48.26 24.25 0.85
C GLN A 669 -46.85 23.68 0.76
N THR A 670 -46.04 23.93 1.79
CA THR A 670 -44.67 23.42 1.88
C THR A 670 -44.46 22.74 3.22
N TYR A 671 -43.63 21.70 3.23
CA TYR A 671 -43.15 21.15 4.49
C TYR A 671 -42.06 22.06 5.06
N PRO A 672 -42.08 22.34 6.38
CA PRO A 672 -40.98 23.05 7.01
C PRO A 672 -39.77 22.13 7.16
N ASN A 673 -38.60 22.73 7.38
CA ASN A 673 -37.44 21.98 7.84
C ASN A 673 -37.64 21.56 9.30
N ARG A 674 -37.10 20.39 9.65
CA ARG A 674 -37.08 19.89 11.02
C ARG A 674 -36.22 20.79 11.90
N THR A 675 -36.61 20.94 13.16
CA THR A 675 -35.88 21.73 14.16
C THR A 675 -35.12 20.89 15.18
N LYS A 676 -35.27 19.56 15.11
CA LYS A 676 -34.60 18.59 16.00
C LYS A 676 -33.70 17.65 15.17
N PRO A 677 -32.61 17.13 15.77
CA PRO A 677 -31.77 16.14 15.11
C PRO A 677 -32.58 14.86 14.82
N ILE A 678 -32.15 14.13 13.79
CA ILE A 678 -32.74 12.83 13.44
C ILE A 678 -32.23 11.80 14.45
N THR A 679 -33.13 11.21 15.23
CA THR A 679 -32.77 10.23 16.27
C THR A 679 -33.51 8.90 16.12
N ARG A 680 -34.42 8.77 15.13
CA ARG A 680 -35.31 7.61 15.01
C ARG A 680 -35.67 7.28 13.57
N LEU A 681 -35.82 5.99 13.26
CA LEU A 681 -36.43 5.51 12.02
C LEU A 681 -37.82 4.96 12.31
N VAL A 682 -38.83 5.39 11.55
CA VAL A 682 -40.21 4.90 11.67
C VAL A 682 -40.57 4.11 10.42
N ILE A 683 -40.80 2.81 10.60
CA ILE A 683 -41.19 1.86 9.55
C ILE A 683 -42.71 1.91 9.36
N HIS A 684 -43.11 2.04 8.09
CA HIS A 684 -44.48 2.14 7.63
C HIS A 684 -44.81 1.07 6.59
N HIS A 685 -46.10 0.81 6.43
CA HIS A 685 -46.63 0.23 5.20
C HIS A 685 -47.50 1.25 4.47
N ALA A 686 -47.71 1.06 3.17
CA ALA A 686 -48.59 1.95 2.39
C ALA A 686 -50.08 1.65 2.64
N ALA A 687 -50.40 0.49 3.24
CA ALA A 687 -51.77 -0.03 3.41
C ALA A 687 -52.54 -0.18 2.08
N SER A 688 -51.81 -0.28 0.97
CA SER A 688 -52.29 -0.28 -0.41
C SER A 688 -52.04 -1.62 -1.10
N SER A 689 -52.41 -1.73 -2.39
CA SER A 689 -52.04 -2.89 -3.21
C SER A 689 -50.52 -2.94 -3.43
N ASN A 690 -49.97 -4.13 -3.65
CA ASN A 690 -48.54 -4.30 -3.89
C ASN A 690 -48.07 -3.68 -5.23
N GLN A 691 -49.01 -3.38 -6.14
CA GLN A 691 -48.77 -2.70 -7.43
C GLN A 691 -48.79 -1.16 -7.32
N THR A 692 -48.99 -0.60 -6.13
CA THR A 692 -49.00 0.85 -5.93
C THR A 692 -47.63 1.43 -6.26
N THR A 693 -47.59 2.62 -6.88
CA THR A 693 -46.34 3.32 -7.21
C THR A 693 -46.08 4.48 -6.24
N VAL A 694 -44.83 4.96 -6.17
CA VAL A 694 -44.46 6.13 -5.36
C VAL A 694 -45.23 7.37 -5.79
N GLN A 695 -45.45 7.54 -7.10
CA GLN A 695 -46.22 8.62 -7.71
C GLN A 695 -47.68 8.57 -7.26
N THR A 696 -48.30 7.38 -7.23
CA THR A 696 -49.67 7.20 -6.74
C THR A 696 -49.81 7.60 -5.27
N ILE A 697 -48.82 7.28 -4.43
CA ILE A 697 -48.80 7.67 -3.01
C ILE A 697 -48.66 9.20 -2.87
N ALA A 698 -47.78 9.82 -3.67
CA ALA A 698 -47.60 11.28 -3.68
C ALA A 698 -48.91 12.00 -4.08
N HIS A 699 -49.53 11.57 -5.19
CA HIS A 699 -50.80 12.10 -5.67
C HIS A 699 -51.91 11.99 -4.60
N TYR A 700 -52.02 10.83 -3.95
CA TYR A 700 -53.01 10.63 -2.87
C TYR A 700 -52.75 11.57 -1.68
N HIS A 701 -51.50 11.73 -1.24
CA HIS A 701 -51.18 12.64 -0.13
C HIS A 701 -51.46 14.11 -0.46
N VAL A 702 -51.22 14.55 -1.69
CA VAL A 702 -51.50 15.94 -2.10
C VAL A 702 -52.99 16.18 -2.26
N HIS A 703 -53.70 15.36 -3.03
CA HIS A 703 -55.09 15.65 -3.45
C HIS A 703 -56.15 15.12 -2.49
N THR A 704 -55.89 14.00 -1.81
CA THR A 704 -56.86 13.41 -0.87
C THR A 704 -56.61 13.88 0.55
N ASN A 705 -55.35 13.86 1.01
CA ASN A 705 -55.00 14.27 2.38
C ASN A 705 -54.74 15.79 2.50
N GLY A 706 -54.62 16.51 1.39
CA GLY A 706 -54.34 17.95 1.37
C GLY A 706 -52.95 18.31 1.89
N TRP A 707 -51.97 17.41 1.82
CA TRP A 707 -50.62 17.65 2.32
C TRP A 707 -49.73 18.34 1.29
N ALA A 708 -48.64 18.95 1.76
CA ALA A 708 -47.65 19.61 0.91
C ALA A 708 -46.96 18.70 -0.12
N GLY A 709 -46.90 17.38 0.14
CA GLY A 709 -46.30 16.38 -0.74
C GLY A 709 -46.40 14.99 -0.12
N ILE A 710 -45.63 14.04 -0.63
CA ILE A 710 -45.55 12.69 -0.05
C ILE A 710 -45.03 12.74 1.40
N GLY A 711 -45.71 12.02 2.31
CA GLY A 711 -45.38 12.05 3.73
C GLY A 711 -44.12 11.28 4.11
N TYR A 712 -43.67 10.30 3.33
CA TYR A 712 -42.53 9.44 3.66
C TYR A 712 -41.22 10.02 3.12
N HIS A 713 -40.10 9.68 3.76
CA HIS A 713 -38.76 10.07 3.29
C HIS A 713 -38.26 9.05 2.27
N TYR A 714 -38.44 7.78 2.58
CA TYR A 714 -38.06 6.66 1.72
C TYR A 714 -39.26 5.74 1.48
N VAL A 715 -39.37 5.21 0.27
CA VAL A 715 -40.37 4.21 -0.11
C VAL A 715 -39.67 2.99 -0.71
N VAL A 716 -40.05 1.79 -0.28
CA VAL A 716 -39.50 0.51 -0.76
C VAL A 716 -40.58 -0.25 -1.52
N ALA A 717 -40.38 -0.44 -2.83
CA ALA A 717 -41.31 -1.17 -3.70
C ALA A 717 -41.25 -2.68 -3.49
N GLN A 718 -42.20 -3.43 -4.05
CA GLN A 718 -42.35 -4.88 -3.83
C GLN A 718 -41.12 -5.69 -4.27
N ASP A 719 -40.42 -5.22 -5.30
CA ASP A 719 -39.18 -5.78 -5.85
C ASP A 719 -37.92 -5.40 -5.07
N GLY A 720 -38.05 -4.56 -4.02
CA GLY A 720 -36.94 -4.07 -3.22
C GLY A 720 -36.32 -2.76 -3.70
N ALA A 721 -36.79 -2.15 -4.79
CA ALA A 721 -36.28 -0.85 -5.22
C ALA A 721 -36.54 0.24 -4.16
N ILE A 722 -35.51 1.04 -3.84
CA ILE A 722 -35.57 2.10 -2.83
C ILE A 722 -35.69 3.45 -3.52
N TYR A 723 -36.71 4.23 -3.15
CA TYR A 723 -36.95 5.56 -3.67
C TYR A 723 -36.82 6.59 -2.55
N GLN A 724 -35.98 7.60 -2.75
CA GLN A 724 -35.99 8.79 -1.90
C GLN A 724 -37.04 9.77 -2.41
N SER A 725 -37.94 10.15 -1.52
CA SER A 725 -39.16 10.89 -1.85
C SER A 725 -39.29 12.22 -1.10
N GLN A 726 -38.50 12.42 -0.04
CA GLN A 726 -38.27 13.72 0.60
C GLN A 726 -36.79 13.90 1.00
N ARG A 727 -36.35 15.15 1.17
CA ARG A 727 -35.04 15.45 1.75
C ARG A 727 -35.03 15.11 3.25
N ASP A 728 -33.89 14.69 3.77
CA ASP A 728 -33.77 14.25 5.17
C ASP A 728 -34.08 15.37 6.17
N GLU A 729 -33.80 16.63 5.85
CA GLU A 729 -34.12 17.80 6.68
C GLU A 729 -35.61 18.16 6.70
N THR A 730 -36.44 17.55 5.84
CA THR A 730 -37.87 17.87 5.73
C THR A 730 -38.65 17.30 6.91
N LYS A 731 -39.47 18.11 7.58
CA LYS A 731 -40.46 17.62 8.55
C LYS A 731 -41.75 17.25 7.82
N SER A 732 -41.83 16.04 7.28
CA SER A 732 -42.98 15.52 6.54
C SER A 732 -44.05 14.89 7.45
N ASN A 733 -45.26 14.64 6.94
CA ASN A 733 -46.42 14.18 7.72
C ASN A 733 -46.57 12.65 7.84
N HIS A 734 -45.51 11.88 8.11
CA HIS A 734 -45.62 10.40 8.13
C HIS A 734 -46.17 9.79 9.42
N ALA A 735 -45.77 10.27 10.60
CA ALA A 735 -46.06 9.64 11.89
C ALA A 735 -47.10 10.39 12.74
N GLY A 736 -47.26 11.70 12.49
CA GLY A 736 -48.13 12.60 13.24
C GLY A 736 -47.46 13.17 14.48
N GLY A 737 -47.77 14.42 14.83
CA GLY A 737 -47.25 15.09 16.04
C GLY A 737 -45.74 15.37 16.01
N GLU A 738 -45.13 15.37 17.20
CA GLU A 738 -43.69 15.61 17.39
C GLU A 738 -42.75 14.58 16.72
N PRO A 739 -43.09 13.27 16.61
CA PRO A 739 -42.25 12.28 15.90
C PRO A 739 -41.81 12.69 14.49
N ASN A 740 -42.63 13.43 13.75
CA ASN A 740 -42.27 13.95 12.42
C ASN A 740 -41.03 14.88 12.45
N ASN A 741 -40.73 15.50 13.59
CA ASN A 741 -39.66 16.49 13.74
C ASN A 741 -38.28 15.86 14.03
N PHE A 742 -38.22 14.61 14.48
CA PHE A 742 -36.97 13.93 14.87
C PHE A 742 -36.80 12.53 14.26
N SER A 743 -37.70 12.11 13.36
CA SER A 743 -37.61 10.80 12.71
C SER A 743 -37.66 10.86 11.18
N LEU A 744 -37.20 9.78 10.56
CA LEU A 744 -37.34 9.52 9.13
C LEU A 744 -38.39 8.42 8.93
N GLY A 745 -39.31 8.65 8.00
CA GLY A 745 -40.34 7.68 7.62
C GLY A 745 -39.90 6.80 6.45
N ILE A 746 -39.86 5.48 6.66
CA ILE A 746 -39.55 4.49 5.62
C ILE A 746 -40.81 3.65 5.37
N CYS A 747 -41.41 3.75 4.19
CA CYS A 747 -42.65 3.07 3.84
C CYS A 747 -42.43 1.90 2.89
N LEU A 748 -42.92 0.72 3.25
CA LEU A 748 -42.93 -0.44 2.35
C LEU A 748 -44.28 -0.50 1.62
N ILE A 749 -44.23 -0.62 0.30
CA ILE A 749 -45.44 -0.74 -0.52
C ILE A 749 -46.10 -2.09 -0.26
N GLY A 750 -47.38 -2.05 0.12
CA GLY A 750 -48.17 -3.23 0.44
C GLY A 750 -49.07 -3.02 1.67
N ARG A 751 -49.86 -4.05 1.96
CA ARG A 751 -50.76 -4.11 3.11
C ARG A 751 -50.48 -5.37 3.91
N PHE A 752 -49.85 -5.20 5.07
CA PHE A 752 -49.37 -6.31 5.89
C PHE A 752 -50.26 -6.54 7.13
N THR A 753 -51.56 -6.59 6.88
CA THR A 753 -52.58 -6.90 7.90
C THR A 753 -53.18 -8.28 7.64
N LYS A 754 -53.82 -8.88 8.64
CA LYS A 754 -54.51 -10.18 8.51
C LYS A 754 -55.73 -10.12 7.59
N THR A 755 -56.28 -8.93 7.38
CA THR A 755 -57.49 -8.74 6.56
C THR A 755 -57.31 -7.68 5.46
N ASN A 756 -58.04 -7.88 4.37
CA ASN A 756 -58.25 -6.89 3.31
C ASN A 756 -59.13 -5.73 3.79
N GLN A 757 -59.30 -4.70 2.96
CA GLN A 757 -60.14 -3.53 3.30
C GLN A 757 -61.63 -3.89 3.45
N ASP A 758 -62.09 -4.94 2.77
CA ASP A 758 -63.45 -5.48 2.85
C ASP A 758 -63.67 -6.46 4.02
N GLY A 759 -62.64 -6.71 4.83
CA GLY A 759 -62.68 -7.63 5.97
C GLY A 759 -62.38 -9.09 5.64
N SER A 760 -62.17 -9.45 4.37
CA SER A 760 -61.76 -10.82 3.99
C SER A 760 -60.34 -11.14 4.48
N PRO A 761 -60.03 -12.41 4.84
CA PRO A 761 -58.69 -12.79 5.28
C PRO A 761 -57.66 -12.67 4.15
N ARG A 762 -56.42 -12.31 4.50
CA ARG A 762 -55.28 -12.27 3.58
C ARG A 762 -54.44 -13.53 3.72
N GLU A 763 -53.88 -13.99 2.61
CA GLU A 763 -52.93 -15.10 2.61
C GLU A 763 -51.72 -14.80 3.50
N PRO A 764 -51.19 -15.76 4.28
CA PRO A 764 -50.09 -15.53 5.21
C PRO A 764 -48.87 -14.84 4.60
N GLN A 765 -48.51 -15.17 3.35
CA GLN A 765 -47.39 -14.54 2.64
C GLN A 765 -47.59 -13.05 2.36
N ASP A 766 -48.85 -12.59 2.26
CA ASP A 766 -49.20 -11.19 2.00
C ASP A 766 -49.38 -10.37 3.28
N GLN A 767 -49.15 -10.99 4.45
CA GLN A 767 -49.22 -10.35 5.77
C GLN A 767 -47.85 -9.84 6.25
N VAL A 768 -46.78 -10.04 5.47
CA VAL A 768 -45.40 -9.60 5.73
C VAL A 768 -44.75 -9.11 4.43
N PRO A 769 -43.60 -8.40 4.47
CA PRO A 769 -42.95 -7.89 3.28
C PRO A 769 -42.26 -9.01 2.52
N THR A 770 -42.03 -8.76 1.24
CA THR A 770 -41.26 -9.68 0.42
C THR A 770 -39.81 -9.80 0.93
N PRO A 771 -39.12 -10.90 0.63
CA PRO A 771 -37.70 -11.03 0.95
C PRO A 771 -36.85 -9.88 0.39
N ALA A 772 -37.13 -9.42 -0.83
CA ALA A 772 -36.44 -8.30 -1.47
C ALA A 772 -36.68 -6.97 -0.73
N GLN A 773 -37.93 -6.71 -0.31
CA GLN A 773 -38.24 -5.58 0.55
C GLN A 773 -37.47 -5.64 1.86
N MET A 774 -37.43 -6.80 2.51
CA MET A 774 -36.72 -7.00 3.78
C MET A 774 -35.21 -6.79 3.65
N THR A 775 -34.61 -7.22 2.54
CA THR A 775 -33.22 -6.94 2.22
C THR A 775 -32.98 -5.44 2.11
N SER A 776 -33.74 -4.75 1.27
CA SER A 776 -33.55 -3.33 1.00
C SER A 776 -33.83 -2.45 2.21
N VAL A 777 -34.90 -2.72 2.96
CA VAL A 777 -35.19 -1.94 4.18
C VAL A 777 -34.14 -2.17 5.26
N SER A 778 -33.58 -3.39 5.39
CA SER A 778 -32.51 -3.66 6.36
C SER A 778 -31.21 -2.93 6.01
N HIS A 779 -30.85 -2.85 4.72
CA HIS A 779 -29.67 -2.12 4.26
C HIS A 779 -29.85 -0.61 4.44
N LEU A 780 -31.00 -0.08 4.03
CA LEU A 780 -31.35 1.33 4.21
C LEU A 780 -31.34 1.74 5.69
N ALA A 781 -31.95 0.93 6.55
CA ALA A 781 -32.00 1.22 7.99
C ALA A 781 -30.60 1.19 8.61
N ALA A 782 -29.76 0.20 8.28
CA ALA A 782 -28.38 0.11 8.78
C ALA A 782 -27.53 1.33 8.34
N TRP A 783 -27.64 1.74 7.07
CA TRP A 783 -26.94 2.92 6.57
C TRP A 783 -27.41 4.22 7.24
N LEU A 784 -28.72 4.42 7.35
CA LEU A 784 -29.29 5.60 8.03
C LEU A 784 -28.94 5.63 9.51
N MET A 785 -28.87 4.47 10.16
CA MET A 785 -28.44 4.36 11.55
C MET A 785 -27.02 4.85 11.77
N GLN A 786 -26.09 4.51 10.87
CA GLN A 786 -24.73 5.03 10.94
C GLN A 786 -24.66 6.52 10.61
N LYS A 787 -25.32 6.94 9.54
CA LYS A 787 -25.37 8.35 9.10
C LYS A 787 -25.85 9.29 10.21
N TYR A 788 -26.83 8.86 11.00
CA TYR A 788 -27.48 9.68 12.04
C TYR A 788 -27.19 9.22 13.47
N LYS A 789 -26.31 8.24 13.67
CA LYS A 789 -25.98 7.66 14.99
C LYS A 789 -27.22 7.16 15.76
N ILE A 790 -28.13 6.48 15.06
CA ILE A 790 -29.36 5.92 15.61
C ILE A 790 -29.08 4.51 16.13
N VAL A 791 -29.54 4.18 17.33
CA VAL A 791 -29.43 2.83 17.93
C VAL A 791 -30.55 1.92 17.45
N ILE A 792 -30.35 0.59 17.49
CA ILE A 792 -31.28 -0.38 16.89
C ILE A 792 -32.68 -0.37 17.55
N GLU A 793 -32.74 0.02 18.82
CA GLU A 793 -33.98 0.19 19.58
C GLU A 793 -34.87 1.31 19.02
N GLU A 794 -34.24 2.31 18.39
CA GLU A 794 -34.87 3.46 17.74
C GLU A 794 -35.25 3.18 16.27
N VAL A 795 -35.16 1.91 15.83
CA VAL A 795 -35.88 1.42 14.65
C VAL A 795 -37.25 0.93 15.10
N MET A 796 -38.27 1.77 14.89
CA MET A 796 -39.62 1.62 15.42
C MET A 796 -40.64 1.53 14.29
N GLY A 797 -41.78 0.89 14.52
CA GLY A 797 -42.92 0.94 13.60
C GLY A 797 -43.80 2.14 13.90
N HIS A 798 -44.65 2.55 12.96
CA HIS A 798 -45.61 3.63 13.21
C HIS A 798 -46.47 3.37 14.46
N ARG A 799 -46.89 2.12 14.69
CA ARG A 799 -47.64 1.71 15.89
C ARG A 799 -46.84 1.82 17.17
N ASP A 800 -45.51 1.76 17.14
CA ASP A 800 -44.69 1.99 18.35
C ASP A 800 -44.72 3.48 18.76
N VAL A 801 -44.78 4.40 17.80
CA VAL A 801 -44.81 5.85 18.07
C VAL A 801 -46.23 6.43 18.19
N TRP A 802 -47.23 5.72 17.67
CA TRP A 802 -48.65 6.10 17.74
C TRP A 802 -49.55 4.89 18.09
N PRO A 803 -49.45 4.32 19.30
CA PRO A 803 -50.02 3.01 19.64
C PRO A 803 -51.55 2.92 19.61
N LYS A 804 -52.27 4.04 19.74
CA LYS A 804 -53.75 4.05 19.82
C LYS A 804 -54.45 4.46 18.52
N GLY A 805 -53.71 4.77 17.45
CA GLY A 805 -54.32 5.32 16.22
C GLY A 805 -53.78 4.77 14.91
N THR A 806 -52.99 3.70 14.95
CA THR A 806 -52.57 3.01 13.71
C THR A 806 -52.24 1.55 13.96
N VAL A 807 -52.47 0.72 12.94
CA VAL A 807 -52.04 -0.69 12.87
C VAL A 807 -50.72 -0.81 12.09
N CYS A 808 -50.29 0.27 11.42
CA CYS A 808 -49.07 0.35 10.62
C CYS A 808 -47.80 0.03 11.46
N PRO A 809 -46.82 -0.74 10.97
CA PRO A 809 -46.68 -1.27 9.61
C PRO A 809 -47.34 -2.63 9.38
N GLY A 810 -48.18 -3.13 10.31
CA GLY A 810 -48.87 -4.40 10.16
C GLY A 810 -49.19 -5.06 11.50
N ASP A 811 -50.12 -6.01 11.49
CA ASP A 811 -50.58 -6.71 12.70
C ASP A 811 -49.42 -7.43 13.40
N GLN A 812 -48.61 -8.13 12.60
CA GLN A 812 -47.48 -8.94 13.06
C GLN A 812 -46.28 -8.12 13.58
N TRP A 813 -46.34 -6.78 13.51
CA TRP A 813 -45.26 -5.93 14.03
C TRP A 813 -45.13 -6.01 15.56
N LEU A 814 -46.26 -6.23 16.27
CA LEU A 814 -46.29 -6.46 17.73
C LEU A 814 -46.89 -7.82 18.08
N VAL A 815 -47.82 -8.35 17.26
CA VAL A 815 -48.36 -9.70 17.45
C VAL A 815 -47.31 -10.69 16.95
N ASP A 816 -46.78 -11.53 17.83
CA ASP A 816 -45.66 -12.47 17.61
C ASP A 816 -44.31 -11.83 17.21
N ALA A 817 -44.29 -10.53 16.91
CA ALA A 817 -43.14 -9.68 16.60
C ALA A 817 -42.21 -10.22 15.49
N THR A 818 -42.70 -11.17 14.68
CA THR A 818 -41.88 -11.94 13.74
C THR A 818 -41.17 -11.03 12.74
N TRP A 819 -41.92 -10.17 12.05
CA TRP A 819 -41.32 -9.17 11.15
C TRP A 819 -40.31 -8.31 11.91
N LYS A 820 -40.74 -7.63 12.98
CA LYS A 820 -39.93 -6.63 13.71
C LYS A 820 -38.59 -7.22 14.13
N ASN A 821 -38.59 -8.46 14.62
CA ASN A 821 -37.40 -9.20 15.01
C ASN A 821 -36.54 -9.55 13.80
N THR A 822 -37.12 -10.05 12.71
CA THR A 822 -36.38 -10.34 11.47
C THR A 822 -35.72 -9.09 10.89
N LEU A 823 -36.41 -7.94 10.86
CA LEU A 823 -35.83 -6.69 10.38
C LEU A 823 -34.66 -6.26 11.27
N ARG A 824 -34.86 -6.24 12.60
CA ARG A 824 -33.81 -5.83 13.54
C ARG A 824 -32.61 -6.76 13.48
N GLN A 825 -32.82 -8.06 13.33
CA GLN A 825 -31.73 -9.02 13.20
C GLN A 825 -30.94 -8.75 11.91
N ARG A 826 -31.61 -8.62 10.75
CA ARG A 826 -30.92 -8.31 9.49
C ARG A 826 -30.17 -6.98 9.52
N VAL A 827 -30.68 -5.98 10.24
CA VAL A 827 -29.97 -4.71 10.46
C VAL A 827 -28.73 -4.91 11.34
N LYS A 828 -28.83 -5.67 12.44
CA LYS A 828 -27.68 -6.01 13.29
C LYS A 828 -26.62 -6.79 12.52
N ASP A 829 -27.03 -7.75 11.70
CA ASP A 829 -26.14 -8.54 10.86
C ASP A 829 -25.35 -7.62 9.93
N ARG A 830 -26.04 -6.67 9.27
CA ARG A 830 -25.38 -5.67 8.40
C ARG A 830 -24.45 -4.73 9.16
N LEU A 831 -24.84 -4.27 10.35
CA LEU A 831 -23.98 -3.44 11.21
C LEU A 831 -22.77 -4.21 11.76
N ALA A 832 -22.84 -5.53 11.79
CA ALA A 832 -21.75 -6.43 12.16
C ALA A 832 -20.93 -6.91 10.94
N GLY A 833 -21.19 -6.39 9.73
CA GLY A 833 -20.45 -6.76 8.51
C GLY A 833 -20.91 -8.08 7.87
N HIS A 834 -21.95 -8.72 8.41
CA HIS A 834 -22.58 -9.87 7.78
C HIS A 834 -23.53 -9.39 6.68
N THR A 835 -23.08 -9.45 5.42
CA THR A 835 -23.97 -9.26 4.28
C THR A 835 -24.85 -10.49 4.14
N GLY A 836 -26.08 -10.44 4.66
CA GLY A 836 -27.08 -11.50 4.57
C GLY A 836 -27.56 -11.87 3.15
N GLU A 837 -26.78 -11.60 2.11
CA GLU A 837 -27.01 -12.01 0.72
C GLU A 837 -25.67 -12.35 0.06
N GLY A 838 -25.49 -13.62 -0.36
CA GLY A 838 -24.35 -14.02 -1.20
C GLY A 838 -23.60 -15.30 -0.83
N GLY A 839 -24.06 -16.12 0.13
CA GLY A 839 -23.54 -17.49 0.28
C GLY A 839 -23.89 -18.35 -0.96
N PRO A 840 -23.03 -19.28 -1.40
CA PRO A 840 -23.37 -20.15 -2.53
C PRO A 840 -24.65 -20.92 -2.20
N ARG A 841 -25.71 -20.71 -2.99
CA ARG A 841 -26.90 -21.58 -2.96
C ARG A 841 -26.43 -23.01 -3.25
N MET A 842 -26.99 -23.97 -2.54
CA MET A 842 -26.71 -25.37 -2.79
C MET A 842 -27.05 -25.71 -4.25
N ASP A 843 -26.10 -26.26 -5.02
CA ASP A 843 -26.32 -26.46 -6.45
C ASP A 843 -27.45 -27.47 -6.71
N HIS A 844 -27.52 -28.58 -5.95
CA HIS A 844 -28.54 -29.61 -6.12
C HIS A 844 -28.93 -30.28 -4.80
N TYR A 845 -30.24 -30.44 -4.56
CA TYR A 845 -30.81 -31.14 -3.41
C TYR A 845 -31.73 -32.28 -3.86
N LEU A 846 -31.50 -33.49 -3.37
CA LEU A 846 -32.37 -34.65 -3.57
C LEU A 846 -33.37 -34.72 -2.40
N LEU A 847 -34.63 -34.38 -2.69
CA LEU A 847 -35.70 -34.35 -1.69
C LEU A 847 -36.42 -35.70 -1.65
N LEU A 848 -36.27 -36.38 -0.51
CA LEU A 848 -37.08 -37.52 -0.09
C LEU A 848 -38.22 -37.02 0.81
N TRP A 849 -39.26 -37.82 0.99
CA TRP A 849 -40.36 -37.48 1.89
C TRP A 849 -40.20 -38.15 3.26
N ASP A 850 -40.64 -37.46 4.31
CA ASP A 850 -40.70 -37.94 5.69
C ASP A 850 -41.90 -37.30 6.39
N HIS A 851 -42.90 -38.12 6.76
CA HIS A 851 -44.08 -37.70 7.52
C HIS A 851 -43.94 -38.00 9.02
N GLY A 852 -42.77 -38.51 9.45
CA GLY A 852 -42.44 -38.86 10.83
C GLY A 852 -42.78 -40.31 11.20
N GLY A 853 -42.02 -40.88 12.15
CA GLY A 853 -42.23 -42.25 12.64
C GLY A 853 -41.78 -43.33 11.65
N GLU A 854 -42.65 -44.30 11.33
CA GLU A 854 -42.36 -45.32 10.30
C GLU A 854 -42.80 -44.89 8.88
N GLU A 855 -43.50 -43.76 8.74
CA GLU A 855 -44.01 -43.21 7.46
C GLU A 855 -43.02 -42.23 6.83
N TRP A 856 -41.91 -42.76 6.32
CA TRP A 856 -40.94 -42.02 5.53
C TRP A 856 -40.66 -42.76 4.22
N ALA A 857 -39.83 -42.18 3.35
CA ALA A 857 -39.42 -42.71 2.04
C ALA A 857 -38.64 -44.05 2.06
N ARG A 858 -38.99 -44.99 2.96
CA ARG A 858 -38.41 -46.32 3.13
C ARG A 858 -38.50 -47.17 1.86
N ALA A 859 -39.61 -47.04 1.11
CA ALA A 859 -39.83 -47.73 -0.16
C ALA A 859 -39.01 -47.12 -1.31
N ASP A 860 -38.81 -45.80 -1.29
CA ASP A 860 -38.02 -45.08 -2.30
C ASP A 860 -36.51 -45.11 -2.01
N TRP A 861 -36.11 -45.35 -0.76
CA TRP A 861 -34.72 -45.37 -0.32
C TRP A 861 -33.84 -46.34 -1.14
N PRO A 862 -34.21 -47.61 -1.37
CA PRO A 862 -33.44 -48.51 -2.24
C PRO A 862 -33.32 -48.01 -3.68
N ASN A 863 -34.27 -47.22 -4.17
CA ASN A 863 -34.30 -46.72 -5.55
C ASN A 863 -33.26 -45.61 -5.78
N VAL A 864 -32.93 -44.84 -4.73
CA VAL A 864 -32.00 -43.70 -4.83
C VAL A 864 -30.55 -44.04 -4.52
N GLN A 865 -30.25 -45.23 -3.96
CA GLN A 865 -28.90 -45.59 -3.50
C GLN A 865 -27.84 -45.48 -4.60
N LYS A 866 -28.12 -46.00 -5.81
CA LYS A 866 -27.18 -45.91 -6.94
C LYS A 866 -26.98 -44.47 -7.40
N TYR A 867 -28.05 -43.69 -7.44
CA TYR A 867 -28.02 -42.27 -7.80
C TYR A 867 -27.18 -41.46 -6.80
N ILE A 868 -27.38 -41.68 -5.50
CA ILE A 868 -26.60 -41.02 -4.43
C ILE A 868 -25.13 -41.45 -4.49
N ALA A 869 -24.85 -42.74 -4.70
CA ALA A 869 -23.49 -43.25 -4.79
C ALA A 869 -22.71 -42.65 -5.98
N HIS A 870 -23.39 -42.46 -7.12
CA HIS A 870 -22.79 -41.93 -8.34
C HIS A 870 -22.60 -40.41 -8.30
N PHE A 871 -23.61 -39.65 -7.89
CA PHE A 871 -23.61 -38.17 -7.98
C PHE A 871 -23.26 -37.45 -6.67
N ARG A 872 -23.35 -38.13 -5.52
CA ARG A 872 -23.16 -37.55 -4.17
C ARG A 872 -23.89 -36.21 -3.94
N PRO A 873 -25.20 -36.10 -4.27
CA PRO A 873 -25.97 -34.88 -4.02
C PRO A 873 -26.17 -34.69 -2.52
N THR A 874 -26.54 -33.48 -2.10
CA THR A 874 -27.08 -33.32 -0.75
C THR A 874 -28.49 -33.89 -0.71
N VAL A 875 -28.73 -34.80 0.23
CA VAL A 875 -30.00 -35.50 0.40
C VAL A 875 -30.66 -35.02 1.68
N GLY A 876 -31.96 -34.79 1.65
CA GLY A 876 -32.72 -34.64 2.88
C GLY A 876 -34.21 -34.74 2.66
N PHE A 877 -34.95 -34.46 3.72
CA PHE A 877 -36.35 -34.87 3.85
C PHE A 877 -37.33 -33.70 4.01
N ALA A 878 -36.82 -32.46 4.08
CA ALA A 878 -37.62 -31.27 4.33
C ALA A 878 -37.63 -30.32 3.13
N ALA A 879 -38.82 -29.99 2.64
CA ALA A 879 -39.01 -28.98 1.60
C ALA A 879 -38.51 -27.58 2.04
N GLY A 880 -38.46 -27.31 3.35
CA GLY A 880 -37.89 -26.09 3.90
C GLY A 880 -36.39 -25.94 3.63
N ASP A 881 -35.63 -27.03 3.78
CA ASP A 881 -34.18 -27.04 3.53
C ASP A 881 -33.88 -26.94 2.04
N ALA A 882 -34.73 -27.58 1.22
CA ALA A 882 -34.65 -27.53 -0.24
C ALA A 882 -34.80 -26.10 -0.80
N LEU A 883 -35.33 -25.13 -0.03
CA LEU A 883 -35.41 -23.71 -0.44
C LEU A 883 -34.03 -23.04 -0.60
N ALA A 884 -32.99 -23.63 -0.02
CA ALA A 884 -31.62 -23.16 -0.16
C ALA A 884 -30.94 -23.65 -1.46
N ALA A 885 -31.60 -24.53 -2.22
CA ALA A 885 -31.04 -25.15 -3.42
C ALA A 885 -31.42 -24.43 -4.71
N ARG A 886 -30.57 -24.55 -5.74
CA ARG A 886 -30.83 -24.04 -7.10
C ARG A 886 -31.66 -25.04 -7.92
N HIS A 887 -31.35 -26.32 -7.78
CA HIS A 887 -32.07 -27.43 -8.40
C HIS A 887 -32.53 -28.41 -7.32
N VAL A 888 -33.78 -28.88 -7.41
CA VAL A 888 -34.32 -29.89 -6.49
C VAL A 888 -34.86 -31.07 -7.29
N THR A 889 -34.36 -32.27 -7.01
CA THR A 889 -34.97 -33.51 -7.52
C THR A 889 -35.84 -34.13 -6.45
N ILE A 890 -37.15 -34.17 -6.68
CA ILE A 890 -38.12 -34.84 -5.81
C ILE A 890 -38.21 -36.31 -6.20
N VAL A 891 -38.15 -37.23 -5.24
CA VAL A 891 -38.33 -38.67 -5.50
C VAL A 891 -39.65 -39.15 -4.90
N GLY A 892 -40.48 -39.77 -5.73
CA GLY A 892 -41.80 -40.26 -5.34
C GLY A 892 -42.94 -39.32 -5.77
N GLY A 893 -44.16 -39.86 -5.74
CA GLY A 893 -45.39 -39.14 -6.12
C GLY A 893 -45.91 -38.16 -5.06
N ASP A 894 -47.09 -37.59 -5.31
CA ASP A 894 -47.71 -36.57 -4.46
C ASP A 894 -48.09 -37.06 -3.05
N ALA A 895 -48.15 -38.38 -2.84
CA ALA A 895 -48.34 -38.98 -1.51
C ALA A 895 -47.14 -38.77 -0.57
N GLY A 896 -45.95 -38.53 -1.13
CA GLY A 896 -44.72 -38.26 -0.38
C GLY A 896 -44.47 -36.76 -0.24
N VAL A 897 -43.96 -36.13 -1.30
CA VAL A 897 -43.80 -34.67 -1.37
C VAL A 897 -45.00 -34.08 -2.08
N THR A 898 -45.79 -33.29 -1.36
CA THR A 898 -47.05 -32.76 -1.87
C THR A 898 -46.84 -31.82 -3.06
N GLY A 899 -47.85 -31.71 -3.92
CA GLY A 899 -47.86 -30.70 -5.00
C GLY A 899 -47.80 -29.25 -4.48
N VAL A 900 -48.19 -29.03 -3.22
CA VAL A 900 -48.10 -27.72 -2.55
C VAL A 900 -46.63 -27.38 -2.22
N ASP A 901 -45.86 -28.34 -1.71
CA ASP A 901 -44.42 -28.13 -1.45
C ASP A 901 -43.63 -27.97 -2.74
N GLU A 902 -43.96 -28.72 -3.79
CA GLU A 902 -43.38 -28.52 -5.12
C GLU A 902 -43.71 -27.13 -5.68
N ALA A 903 -44.96 -26.69 -5.60
CA ALA A 903 -45.37 -25.36 -6.04
C ALA A 903 -44.66 -24.25 -5.25
N ARG A 904 -44.47 -24.45 -3.93
CA ARG A 904 -43.71 -23.56 -3.05
C ARG A 904 -42.24 -23.45 -3.45
N LEU A 905 -41.59 -24.56 -3.79
CA LEU A 905 -40.20 -24.56 -4.28
C LEU A 905 -40.10 -23.83 -5.63
N ARG A 906 -41.01 -24.11 -6.57
CA ARG A 906 -41.04 -23.42 -7.87
C ARG A 906 -41.30 -21.93 -7.73
N ALA A 907 -42.20 -21.52 -6.84
CA ALA A 907 -42.47 -20.11 -6.54
C ALA A 907 -41.26 -19.37 -5.95
N ALA A 908 -40.35 -20.09 -5.29
CA ALA A 908 -39.08 -19.55 -4.81
C ALA A 908 -38.00 -19.43 -5.91
N GLY A 909 -38.34 -19.70 -7.18
CA GLY A 909 -37.44 -19.64 -8.32
C GLY A 909 -36.48 -20.83 -8.43
N ILE A 910 -36.85 -21.96 -7.82
CA ILE A 910 -36.05 -23.19 -7.81
C ILE A 910 -36.46 -24.06 -8.99
N ASP A 911 -35.47 -24.65 -9.65
CA ASP A 911 -35.71 -25.57 -10.76
C ASP A 911 -35.98 -26.99 -10.21
N VAL A 912 -37.26 -27.37 -10.17
CA VAL A 912 -37.72 -28.60 -9.54
C VAL A 912 -37.98 -29.70 -10.58
N HIS A 913 -37.49 -30.90 -10.30
CA HIS A 913 -37.57 -32.09 -11.15
C HIS A 913 -38.17 -33.26 -10.36
N ARG A 914 -39.40 -33.68 -10.66
CA ARG A 914 -40.03 -34.81 -9.96
C ARG A 914 -39.81 -36.13 -10.69
N MET A 915 -39.24 -37.10 -9.97
CA MET A 915 -39.07 -38.50 -10.38
C MET A 915 -40.15 -39.36 -9.73
N ALA A 916 -41.29 -39.49 -10.40
CA ALA A 916 -42.43 -40.28 -9.94
C ALA A 916 -42.89 -41.24 -11.07
N GLY A 917 -42.35 -42.46 -11.07
CA GLY A 917 -42.85 -43.53 -11.94
C GLY A 917 -44.21 -44.06 -11.45
N ALA A 918 -44.93 -44.80 -12.29
CA ALA A 918 -46.21 -45.41 -11.93
C ALA A 918 -46.08 -46.46 -10.81
N ASN A 919 -44.86 -46.94 -10.56
CA ASN A 919 -44.49 -47.82 -9.45
C ASN A 919 -43.00 -47.65 -9.10
N GLU A 920 -42.56 -48.29 -8.03
CA GLU A 920 -41.17 -48.23 -7.54
C GLU A 920 -40.14 -48.69 -8.57
N ALA A 921 -40.46 -49.72 -9.37
CA ALA A 921 -39.56 -50.24 -10.39
C ALA A 921 -39.35 -49.21 -11.51
N GLU A 922 -40.38 -48.44 -11.85
CA GLU A 922 -40.31 -47.36 -12.83
C GLU A 922 -39.56 -46.13 -12.28
N THR A 923 -39.81 -45.72 -11.04
CA THR A 923 -39.03 -44.66 -10.37
C THR A 923 -37.54 -45.02 -10.31
N ARG A 924 -37.21 -46.29 -10.00
CA ARG A 924 -35.84 -46.81 -10.04
C ARG A 924 -35.26 -46.76 -11.45
N ALA A 925 -36.02 -47.16 -12.47
CA ALA A 925 -35.57 -47.10 -13.86
C ALA A 925 -35.29 -45.66 -14.33
N MET A 926 -36.09 -44.69 -13.90
CA MET A 926 -35.86 -43.26 -14.19
C MET A 926 -34.54 -42.76 -13.57
N LEU A 927 -34.27 -43.10 -12.30
CA LEU A 927 -33.03 -42.73 -11.61
C LEU A 927 -31.80 -43.46 -12.18
N ASP A 928 -31.91 -44.75 -12.51
CA ASP A 928 -30.85 -45.52 -13.16
C ASP A 928 -30.51 -44.96 -14.56
N ASN A 929 -31.50 -44.42 -15.27
CA ASN A 929 -31.29 -43.74 -16.55
C ASN A 929 -30.49 -42.43 -16.39
N LEU A 930 -30.75 -41.66 -15.35
CA LEU A 930 -29.97 -40.46 -15.01
C LEU A 930 -28.50 -40.82 -14.72
N VAL A 931 -28.26 -41.89 -13.95
CA VAL A 931 -26.91 -42.43 -13.69
C VAL A 931 -26.24 -42.88 -14.99
N ALA A 932 -26.93 -43.64 -15.84
CA ALA A 932 -26.39 -44.14 -17.10
C ALA A 932 -26.02 -43.01 -18.08
N ARG A 933 -26.79 -41.91 -18.07
CA ARG A 933 -26.51 -40.70 -18.87
C ARG A 933 -25.54 -39.74 -18.20
N ASN A 934 -25.13 -40.04 -16.96
CA ASN A 934 -24.32 -39.19 -16.12
C ASN A 934 -24.91 -37.77 -15.98
N THR A 935 -26.22 -37.63 -15.75
CA THR A 935 -26.91 -36.33 -15.62
C THR A 935 -27.69 -36.26 -14.31
N LEU A 936 -27.56 -35.19 -13.53
CA LEU A 936 -28.21 -35.07 -12.20
C LEU A 936 -29.75 -35.05 -12.27
N TRP A 937 -30.34 -34.43 -13.29
CA TRP A 937 -31.80 -34.40 -13.49
C TRP A 937 -32.10 -34.45 -15.00
N PRO A 938 -33.35 -34.69 -15.42
CA PRO A 938 -33.68 -34.76 -16.84
C PRO A 938 -33.29 -33.47 -17.57
N GLY A 939 -32.49 -33.61 -18.63
CA GLY A 939 -32.03 -32.47 -19.43
C GLY A 939 -30.83 -31.70 -18.85
N ALA A 940 -30.28 -32.12 -17.69
CA ALA A 940 -29.02 -31.57 -17.18
C ALA A 940 -27.85 -31.90 -18.13
N ALA A 941 -26.82 -31.05 -18.14
CA ALA A 941 -25.56 -31.41 -18.79
C ALA A 941 -24.89 -32.60 -18.08
N PRO A 942 -23.99 -33.35 -18.76
CA PRO A 942 -23.23 -34.41 -18.13
C PRO A 942 -22.48 -33.91 -16.89
N TRP A 943 -22.75 -34.55 -15.76
CA TRP A 943 -22.18 -34.25 -14.46
C TRP A 943 -20.66 -34.48 -14.50
N GLN A 944 -19.92 -33.42 -14.23
CA GLN A 944 -18.50 -33.51 -13.94
C GLN A 944 -18.31 -33.31 -12.44
N PRO A 945 -17.63 -34.23 -11.74
CA PRO A 945 -17.30 -34.00 -10.36
C PRO A 945 -16.42 -32.75 -10.27
N ARG A 946 -16.93 -31.70 -9.61
CA ARG A 946 -16.03 -30.68 -9.07
C ARG A 946 -15.11 -31.40 -8.07
N SER A 947 -13.81 -31.15 -8.14
CA SER A 947 -12.83 -31.66 -7.17
C SER A 947 -13.31 -31.32 -5.76
N ALA A 948 -13.94 -32.29 -5.10
CA ALA A 948 -14.60 -32.10 -3.82
C ALA A 948 -13.64 -32.43 -2.67
N PRO A 949 -13.85 -31.85 -1.49
CA PRO A 949 -13.02 -32.07 -0.31
C PRO A 949 -13.11 -33.52 0.16
N VAL A 950 -12.00 -34.08 0.63
CA VAL A 950 -11.94 -35.41 1.23
C VAL A 950 -12.74 -35.42 2.53
N ALA A 951 -13.89 -36.09 2.54
CA ALA A 951 -14.59 -36.53 3.75
C ALA A 951 -14.33 -38.02 3.99
N SER A 952 -14.09 -38.34 5.26
CA SER A 952 -13.76 -39.64 5.84
C SER A 952 -14.67 -40.80 5.42
N ALA A 953 -14.07 -41.98 5.28
CA ALA A 953 -14.72 -43.23 4.89
C ALA A 953 -15.79 -43.71 5.90
N PRO A 954 -16.87 -44.37 5.43
CA PRO A 954 -17.77 -45.14 6.27
C PRO A 954 -17.17 -46.53 6.62
N PRO A 955 -17.61 -47.17 7.72
CA PRO A 955 -17.06 -48.45 8.19
C PRO A 955 -17.39 -49.62 7.25
N PRO A 956 -16.58 -50.70 7.22
CA PRO A 956 -16.79 -51.84 6.35
C PRO A 956 -17.93 -52.75 6.82
N ALA A 957 -18.61 -53.39 5.85
CA ALA A 957 -19.72 -54.31 6.05
C ALA A 957 -19.29 -55.63 6.74
N GLU A 958 -20.15 -56.13 7.63
CA GLU A 958 -20.02 -57.44 8.29
C GLU A 958 -20.09 -58.61 7.29
N PRO A 959 -19.31 -59.69 7.48
CA PRO A 959 -19.51 -60.96 6.80
C PRO A 959 -20.58 -61.81 7.50
N ALA A 960 -21.26 -62.65 6.72
CA ALA A 960 -22.38 -63.50 7.14
C ALA A 960 -22.10 -64.34 8.40
N ALA A 961 -23.01 -64.26 9.37
CA ALA A 961 -22.99 -65.06 10.59
C ALA A 961 -23.41 -66.53 10.33
N ALA A 962 -22.51 -67.46 10.64
CA ALA A 962 -22.84 -68.82 11.10
C ALA A 962 -22.94 -68.82 12.64
N PRO A 963 -23.65 -69.77 13.27
CA PRO A 963 -24.39 -69.53 14.50
C PRO A 963 -23.53 -69.42 15.76
N PHE A 964 -24.07 -68.63 16.67
CA PHE A 964 -23.63 -68.30 18.02
C PHE A 964 -23.22 -69.54 18.85
N VAL A 965 -22.03 -69.48 19.47
CA VAL A 965 -21.65 -70.30 20.63
C VAL A 965 -21.23 -69.34 21.76
N ASP A 966 -21.86 -69.54 22.92
CA ASP A 966 -21.86 -68.73 24.15
C ASP A 966 -20.51 -68.81 24.92
N PRO A 967 -20.16 -67.84 25.79
CA PRO A 967 -18.80 -67.58 26.26
C PRO A 967 -18.50 -68.27 27.60
N TRP A 968 -17.86 -69.45 27.57
CA TRP A 968 -17.06 -69.98 28.68
C TRP A 968 -15.95 -70.88 28.12
N ASP A 969 -14.78 -70.84 28.77
CA ASP A 969 -13.55 -71.65 28.60
C ASP A 969 -12.40 -71.09 27.72
N MET A 970 -11.31 -70.72 28.42
CA MET A 970 -9.92 -70.71 27.91
C MET A 970 -9.48 -72.16 27.59
N PRO A 971 -8.60 -72.38 26.60
CA PRO A 971 -7.20 -72.66 26.98
C PRO A 971 -6.09 -72.26 25.97
N ALA A 972 -4.90 -72.23 26.59
CA ALA A 972 -3.51 -72.33 26.15
C ALA A 972 -3.11 -73.01 24.81
N ASP A 973 -1.86 -72.71 24.43
CA ASP A 973 -0.90 -73.40 23.54
C ASP A 973 -0.65 -72.84 22.12
N GLY A 974 0.65 -72.54 21.85
CA GLY A 974 1.21 -71.99 20.59
C GLY A 974 1.37 -73.03 19.46
N PRO A 975 2.42 -73.03 18.60
CA PRO A 975 3.53 -72.09 18.39
C PRO A 975 3.89 -71.77 16.89
N VAL A 976 4.85 -70.84 16.75
CA VAL A 976 5.96 -70.62 15.77
C VAL A 976 6.15 -71.55 14.55
N ALA A 977 6.44 -70.98 13.36
CA ALA A 977 7.58 -71.27 12.43
C ALA A 977 7.35 -70.63 11.02
N ILE A 978 8.17 -69.76 10.42
CA ILE A 978 9.60 -69.78 9.98
C ILE A 978 9.78 -70.19 8.48
N LEU A 979 10.42 -69.28 7.71
CA LEU A 979 11.28 -69.42 6.50
C LEU A 979 10.66 -69.68 5.09
N PRO A 980 11.42 -69.52 3.96
CA PRO A 980 12.69 -68.82 3.67
C PRO A 980 12.77 -68.02 2.32
N THR A 981 13.96 -67.48 2.12
CA THR A 981 14.66 -66.71 1.06
C THR A 981 14.70 -67.24 -0.40
N ARG A 982 15.03 -66.34 -1.33
CA ARG A 982 16.05 -66.51 -2.39
C ARG A 982 16.39 -65.19 -3.11
N GLY A 983 17.68 -64.94 -3.36
CA GLY A 983 18.19 -63.93 -4.30
C GLY A 983 19.10 -64.58 -5.35
N VAL A 984 19.51 -63.84 -6.40
CA VAL A 984 20.79 -63.87 -7.15
C VAL A 984 20.84 -62.63 -8.11
N ALA A 985 22.05 -62.08 -8.32
CA ALA A 985 22.46 -60.80 -8.95
C ALA A 985 22.93 -60.95 -10.44
N PRO A 986 23.92 -60.20 -11.01
CA PRO A 986 24.18 -58.75 -11.23
C PRO A 986 24.62 -58.38 -12.71
N ASP A 987 24.93 -57.11 -13.01
CA ASP A 987 26.03 -56.66 -13.93
C ASP A 987 26.30 -55.12 -13.84
N ALA A 988 27.56 -54.68 -14.07
CA ALA A 988 28.17 -53.34 -13.78
C ALA A 988 28.74 -52.66 -15.07
N PRO A 989 29.68 -51.64 -15.10
CA PRO A 989 30.10 -50.52 -14.21
C PRO A 989 30.44 -49.16 -14.96
N SER A 990 30.74 -48.04 -14.24
CA SER A 990 31.79 -47.03 -14.60
C SER A 990 32.03 -46.00 -13.45
N ALA A 991 33.18 -46.02 -12.75
CA ALA A 991 34.40 -45.19 -12.89
C ALA A 991 34.37 -43.79 -12.19
N ALA A 992 34.96 -43.68 -10.99
CA ALA A 992 36.18 -42.92 -10.62
C ALA A 992 35.96 -41.40 -10.34
N THR A 993 36.37 -40.77 -9.24
CA THR A 993 37.70 -40.74 -8.60
C THR A 993 37.60 -40.17 -7.17
N ARG A 994 38.24 -40.79 -6.18
CA ARG A 994 38.43 -40.26 -4.81
C ARG A 994 39.73 -39.47 -4.73
N ILE A 995 39.68 -38.21 -4.30
CA ILE A 995 40.84 -37.48 -3.77
C ILE A 995 40.63 -37.30 -2.26
N LYS A 996 41.58 -37.79 -1.47
CA LYS A 996 41.72 -37.50 -0.03
C LYS A 996 42.46 -36.17 0.13
N VAL A 997 41.93 -35.23 0.90
CA VAL A 997 42.70 -34.15 1.52
C VAL A 997 42.30 -33.99 2.98
N ARG A 998 43.31 -33.87 3.84
CA ARG A 998 43.25 -33.76 5.32
C ARG A 998 42.68 -32.39 5.76
N PRO A 999 42.13 -32.28 6.98
CA PRO A 999 41.81 -30.98 7.56
C PRO A 999 43.09 -30.28 8.05
N TYR A 1000 43.35 -29.08 7.55
CA TYR A 1000 44.26 -28.11 8.14
C TYR A 1000 43.40 -27.09 8.90
N PHE A 1001 43.53 -27.05 10.22
CA PHE A 1001 43.21 -25.88 11.03
C PHE A 1001 44.56 -25.32 11.49
N ASP A 1002 44.78 -24.03 11.26
CA ASP A 1002 45.61 -23.24 12.17
C ASP A 1002 45.07 -21.79 12.24
N PRO A 1003 45.20 -21.14 13.40
CA PRO A 1003 44.53 -19.89 13.76
C PRO A 1003 45.44 -18.66 13.54
N VAL A 1004 44.85 -17.49 13.30
CA VAL A 1004 45.52 -16.18 13.44
C VAL A 1004 44.45 -15.21 13.96
N VAL A 1005 44.42 -14.87 15.25
CA VAL A 1005 45.23 -13.85 15.95
C VAL A 1005 44.93 -12.43 15.46
N SER A 1006 44.38 -11.65 16.37
CA SER A 1006 44.29 -10.20 16.34
C SER A 1006 45.68 -9.57 16.23
N ASP A 1007 45.77 -8.39 15.63
CA ASP A 1007 46.11 -7.21 16.44
C ASP A 1007 45.88 -5.94 15.63
N LYS A 1008 44.95 -5.13 16.17
CA LYS A 1008 44.38 -3.86 15.68
C LYS A 1008 43.13 -3.93 14.81
#